data_AF-A0A1L8E2P8-F1
#
_entry.id   AF-A0A1L8E2P8-F1
#
_cell.length_a   1.000
_cell.length_b   1.000
_cell.length_c   1.000
_cell.angle_alpha   90.00
_cell.angle_beta   90.00
_cell.angle_gamma   90.00
#
_symmetry.space_group_name_H-M   'P 1'
#
loop_
_entity.id
_entity.type
_entity.pdbx_description
1 polymer ?
#
loop_
_entity_poly.entity_id
_entity_poly.type
_entity_poly.pdbx_seq_one_letter_code
_entity_poly.pdbx_strand_id
1 'polypeptide(L)'
;DIKYKLPKIDLVAVPDFGFSAMENWGLIFFRESAMLVPEDKERRSSAEHTEHVAEILAHELAHQWFGNLVTMKWWSDLWLKEGFANYMSYLALDNVEPTWRTRENFAVYELQHAMLKDADTTSHPISFEVSTPSDIRRIFDPISYSKGASLVRMMNSFLGEETFKNAVRSYLKRFEYANAVQNDLWQIMSEFGHKYGVLPPQLDVKNIMDTWTIKAGYPILSVVRNGSDLIITQQRYILPQARATDKSRWYIPITLITESSPAHSETPSYWMTDQDEQIVIPDVVHPDEWVCLNVNRTGYYRVKYDYDSLTQLSRHFEQLPEINRAQLIDDALNLARAEYVTYDIALTFLIRMGHSYTDILPWAAASKGIGYLTNMLIREPAFDSFKTVMRHIVLPAFQHLGFDEKDNETHVQLLHRATVVYLACTFGYDRCTNRAQFLFREWIRVPAINNIKPNLKNTVYCVAIREGGVHEWRFAYKQYLETTSASEKEVLLNALGCTRDPSLLSKYLNMTLYMESGIRKQDGARAFSAVAGNSVGFEIAFDFLQSNIEQISKYFGDGFSILSKMVSAVTTYMNKEHHLNQFERFIAKARKLNLKQIESSVKLSTEHVKNNIFWRSRSYYQLQGFLEKLVSDMNLN
;
A
#
# COMPACT_ATOMS: atom_id res chain seq x y z
N ASP A 1 8.21 -24.75 21.45
CA ASP A 1 7.75 -24.54 22.84
C ASP A 1 6.25 -24.31 23.01
N ILE A 2 5.53 -23.72 22.06
CA ILE A 2 4.06 -23.62 22.11
C ILE A 2 3.50 -24.31 20.86
N LYS A 3 3.04 -25.55 21.01
CA LYS A 3 2.43 -26.31 19.90
C LYS A 3 1.03 -25.76 19.60
N TYR A 4 0.59 -25.92 18.36
CA TYR A 4 -0.83 -25.79 18.03
C TYR A 4 -1.66 -26.71 18.94
N LYS A 5 -2.82 -26.22 19.42
CA LYS A 5 -3.54 -26.83 20.55
C LYS A 5 -4.64 -27.79 20.14
N LEU A 6 -5.18 -27.68 18.93
CA LEU A 6 -6.24 -28.56 18.44
C LEU A 6 -5.64 -29.78 17.70
N PRO A 7 -6.37 -30.91 17.62
CA PRO A 7 -5.87 -32.12 16.95
C PRO A 7 -5.80 -32.00 15.43
N LYS A 8 -6.51 -31.03 14.83
CA LYS A 8 -6.53 -30.76 13.39
C LYS A 8 -6.79 -29.29 13.11
N ILE A 9 -6.53 -28.89 11.88
CA ILE A 9 -6.88 -27.59 11.31
C ILE A 9 -7.45 -27.82 9.90
N ASP A 10 -8.66 -27.32 9.66
CA ASP A 10 -9.32 -27.39 8.36
C ASP A 10 -9.25 -26.01 7.68
N LEU A 11 -9.03 -26.00 6.36
CA LEU A 11 -8.98 -24.81 5.51
C LEU A 11 -10.08 -24.97 4.45
N VAL A 12 -11.02 -24.04 4.37
CA VAL A 12 -12.20 -24.17 3.49
C VAL A 12 -12.35 -22.96 2.58
N ALA A 13 -12.32 -23.21 1.27
CA ALA A 13 -12.69 -22.22 0.26
C ALA A 13 -14.22 -22.10 0.15
N VAL A 14 -14.73 -20.89 0.34
CA VAL A 14 -16.15 -20.53 0.31
C VAL A 14 -16.41 -19.70 -0.96
N PRO A 15 -17.39 -20.07 -1.81
CA PRO A 15 -17.64 -19.36 -3.08
C PRO A 15 -18.05 -17.90 -2.94
N ASP A 16 -18.88 -17.59 -1.93
CA ASP A 16 -19.35 -16.25 -1.62
C ASP A 16 -18.94 -15.90 -0.20
N PHE A 17 -17.92 -15.05 -0.08
CA PHE A 17 -17.35 -14.66 1.21
C PHE A 17 -16.98 -13.18 1.19
N GLY A 18 -17.48 -12.45 2.19
CA GLY A 18 -17.37 -10.99 2.24
C GLY A 18 -15.99 -10.46 2.61
N PHE A 19 -15.19 -11.31 3.23
CA PHE A 19 -13.80 -11.08 3.61
C PHE A 19 -12.90 -11.93 2.73
N SER A 20 -11.59 -11.71 2.81
CA SER A 20 -10.62 -12.61 2.17
C SER A 20 -10.53 -13.93 2.93
N ALA A 21 -10.45 -13.87 4.25
CA ALA A 21 -10.42 -15.04 5.13
C ALA A 21 -10.97 -14.73 6.54
N MET A 22 -11.13 -15.76 7.38
CA MET A 22 -11.52 -15.68 8.78
C MET A 22 -11.01 -16.90 9.56
N GLU A 23 -10.35 -16.63 10.69
CA GLU A 23 -9.42 -17.51 11.41
C GLU A 23 -10.06 -18.51 12.37
N ASN A 24 -11.36 -18.84 12.22
CA ASN A 24 -12.11 -19.60 13.23
C ASN A 24 -11.29 -20.82 13.70
N TRP A 25 -11.17 -20.99 15.02
CA TRP A 25 -10.13 -21.87 15.59
C TRP A 25 -10.33 -23.34 15.18
N GLY A 26 -9.45 -23.82 14.29
CA GLY A 26 -9.52 -25.18 13.72
C GLY A 26 -10.34 -25.33 12.44
N LEU A 27 -11.02 -24.27 11.96
CA LEU A 27 -11.81 -24.26 10.72
C LEU A 27 -11.73 -22.87 10.06
N ILE A 28 -10.65 -22.62 9.32
CA ILE A 28 -10.40 -21.33 8.69
C ILE A 28 -11.17 -21.24 7.37
N PHE A 29 -11.92 -20.16 7.18
CA PHE A 29 -12.64 -19.89 5.93
C PHE A 29 -11.84 -18.94 5.06
N PHE A 30 -11.84 -19.20 3.76
CA PHE A 30 -11.24 -18.35 2.74
C PHE A 30 -12.24 -18.10 1.64
N ARG A 31 -12.15 -16.95 0.98
CA ARG A 31 -12.71 -16.78 -0.36
C ARG A 31 -11.96 -17.68 -1.35
N GLU A 32 -12.62 -18.17 -2.40
CA GLU A 32 -11.95 -18.97 -3.45
C GLU A 32 -10.68 -18.31 -4.00
N SER A 33 -10.71 -17.00 -4.30
CA SER A 33 -9.55 -16.25 -4.77
C SER A 33 -8.49 -15.95 -3.71
N ALA A 34 -8.77 -16.22 -2.43
CA ALA A 34 -7.82 -16.03 -1.32
C ALA A 34 -7.15 -17.34 -0.87
N MET A 35 -7.45 -18.47 -1.54
CA MET A 35 -6.91 -19.79 -1.18
C MET A 35 -6.50 -20.64 -2.38
N LEU A 36 -7.24 -20.59 -3.50
CA LEU A 36 -7.04 -21.51 -4.60
C LEU A 36 -5.98 -20.99 -5.59
N VAL A 37 -4.84 -21.70 -5.67
CA VAL A 37 -3.82 -21.50 -6.70
C VAL A 37 -3.77 -22.73 -7.60
N PRO A 38 -4.26 -22.67 -8.85
CA PRO A 38 -4.23 -23.81 -9.75
C PRO A 38 -2.80 -24.19 -10.18
N GLU A 39 -2.45 -25.47 -10.07
CA GLU A 39 -1.15 -26.01 -10.54
C GLU A 39 -1.06 -26.10 -12.08
N ASP A 40 -2.22 -26.19 -12.72
CA ASP A 40 -2.39 -26.27 -14.17
C ASP A 40 -1.76 -25.07 -14.89
N LYS A 41 -0.92 -25.33 -15.90
CA LYS A 41 -0.20 -24.28 -16.64
C LYS A 41 -1.14 -23.27 -17.30
N GLU A 42 -2.33 -23.69 -17.75
CA GLU A 42 -3.29 -22.82 -18.45
C GLU A 42 -4.06 -21.92 -17.48
N ARG A 43 -4.33 -22.43 -16.27
CA ARG A 43 -5.10 -21.72 -15.22
C ARG A 43 -4.22 -21.11 -14.14
N ARG A 44 -2.89 -21.18 -14.30
CA ARG A 44 -1.90 -20.73 -13.34
C ARG A 44 -2.11 -19.26 -12.98
N SER A 45 -1.99 -18.97 -11.69
CA SER A 45 -2.05 -17.62 -11.14
C SER A 45 -0.71 -16.88 -11.35
N SER A 46 -0.73 -15.55 -11.23
CA SER A 46 0.50 -14.75 -11.22
C SER A 46 1.32 -15.01 -9.94
N ALA A 47 2.61 -14.64 -9.97
CA ALA A 47 3.47 -14.59 -8.80
C ALA A 47 2.86 -13.73 -7.70
N GLU A 48 2.37 -12.52 -8.05
CA GLU A 48 1.67 -11.62 -7.13
C GLU A 48 0.47 -12.28 -6.44
N HIS A 49 -0.38 -12.99 -7.20
CA HIS A 49 -1.53 -13.67 -6.62
C HIS A 49 -1.11 -14.83 -5.72
N THR A 50 -0.09 -15.58 -6.13
CA THR A 50 0.44 -16.72 -5.36
C THR A 50 1.02 -16.24 -4.02
N GLU A 51 1.77 -15.14 -4.03
CA GLU A 51 2.28 -14.49 -2.81
C GLU A 51 1.14 -14.02 -1.92
N HIS A 52 0.14 -13.34 -2.48
CA HIS A 52 -1.00 -12.85 -1.72
C HIS A 52 -1.80 -13.97 -1.03
N VAL A 53 -2.05 -15.10 -1.72
CA VAL A 53 -2.71 -16.27 -1.13
C VAL A 53 -1.87 -16.87 0.00
N ALA A 54 -0.56 -17.00 -0.21
CA ALA A 54 0.35 -17.52 0.80
C ALA A 54 0.42 -16.59 2.04
N GLU A 55 0.38 -15.28 1.83
CA GLU A 55 0.38 -14.27 2.90
C GLU A 55 -0.89 -14.36 3.74
N ILE A 56 -2.06 -14.42 3.10
CA ILE A 56 -3.34 -14.59 3.81
C ILE A 56 -3.33 -15.91 4.58
N LEU A 57 -2.89 -17.01 3.96
CA LEU A 57 -2.79 -18.30 4.66
C LEU A 57 -1.90 -18.21 5.90
N ALA A 58 -0.71 -17.60 5.78
CA ALA A 58 0.21 -17.41 6.90
C ALA A 58 -0.38 -16.51 7.99
N HIS A 59 -1.12 -15.46 7.62
CA HIS A 59 -1.84 -14.56 8.52
C HIS A 59 -2.90 -15.32 9.35
N GLU A 60 -3.76 -16.09 8.69
CA GLU A 60 -4.81 -16.88 9.37
C GLU A 60 -4.24 -18.00 10.26
N LEU A 61 -3.09 -18.57 9.87
CA LEU A 61 -2.36 -19.51 10.71
C LEU A 61 -1.72 -18.84 11.92
N ALA A 62 -1.21 -17.61 11.79
CA ALA A 62 -0.68 -16.85 12.92
C ALA A 62 -1.78 -16.55 13.95
N HIS A 63 -3.02 -16.33 13.50
CA HIS A 63 -4.17 -16.13 14.39
C HIS A 63 -4.46 -17.30 15.34
N GLN A 64 -4.00 -18.51 15.01
CA GLN A 64 -4.12 -19.65 15.91
C GLN A 64 -3.39 -19.45 17.24
N TRP A 65 -2.43 -18.52 17.30
CA TRP A 65 -1.80 -18.04 18.53
C TRP A 65 -2.26 -16.63 18.90
N PHE A 66 -2.23 -15.69 17.96
CA PHE A 66 -2.57 -14.27 18.17
C PHE A 66 -4.03 -14.00 17.78
N GLY A 67 -4.95 -14.08 18.72
CA GLY A 67 -6.38 -13.93 18.49
C GLY A 67 -7.17 -15.11 19.07
N ASN A 68 -6.78 -16.34 18.75
CA ASN A 68 -7.47 -17.55 19.22
C ASN A 68 -6.95 -18.03 20.58
N LEU A 69 -5.65 -18.32 20.68
CA LEU A 69 -5.05 -18.80 21.94
C LEU A 69 -4.97 -17.69 23.00
N VAL A 70 -4.57 -16.49 22.56
CA VAL A 70 -4.58 -15.26 23.36
C VAL A 70 -5.42 -14.23 22.63
N THR A 71 -6.56 -13.88 23.19
CA THR A 71 -7.50 -12.92 22.57
C THR A 71 -7.35 -11.54 23.20
N MET A 72 -7.43 -10.46 22.43
CA MET A 72 -7.51 -9.13 23.04
C MET A 72 -8.71 -9.03 23.98
N LYS A 73 -8.59 -8.31 25.09
CA LYS A 73 -9.70 -8.18 26.07
C LYS A 73 -10.89 -7.42 25.50
N TRP A 74 -10.63 -6.46 24.61
CA TRP A 74 -11.67 -5.68 23.94
C TRP A 74 -11.18 -5.18 22.58
N TRP A 75 -12.13 -4.80 21.71
CA TRP A 75 -11.89 -4.29 20.36
C TRP A 75 -10.96 -3.07 20.28
N SER A 76 -10.82 -2.32 21.38
CA SER A 76 -9.85 -1.21 21.47
C SER A 76 -8.40 -1.67 21.20
N ASP A 77 -8.09 -2.94 21.49
CA ASP A 77 -6.78 -3.56 21.27
C ASP A 77 -6.79 -4.57 20.11
N LEU A 78 -7.68 -4.41 19.12
CA LEU A 78 -7.78 -5.30 17.95
C LEU A 78 -6.42 -5.52 17.26
N TRP A 79 -5.55 -4.51 17.25
CA TRP A 79 -4.21 -4.58 16.67
C TRP A 79 -3.29 -5.63 17.33
N LEU A 80 -3.53 -6.02 18.60
CA LEU A 80 -2.77 -7.11 19.25
C LEU A 80 -2.97 -8.46 18.54
N LYS A 81 -4.09 -8.59 17.84
CA LYS A 81 -4.42 -9.73 17.00
C LYS A 81 -3.97 -9.48 15.56
N GLU A 82 -4.54 -8.45 14.92
CA GLU A 82 -4.36 -8.21 13.47
C GLU A 82 -2.93 -7.76 13.13
N GLY A 83 -2.34 -6.88 13.93
CA GLY A 83 -0.97 -6.40 13.71
C GLY A 83 0.08 -7.48 13.94
N PHE A 84 -0.12 -8.36 14.94
CA PHE A 84 0.78 -9.49 15.16
C PHE A 84 0.66 -10.55 14.06
N ALA A 85 -0.56 -10.94 13.70
CA ALA A 85 -0.76 -11.92 12.63
C ALA A 85 -0.18 -11.43 11.30
N ASN A 86 -0.39 -10.16 10.98
CA ASN A 86 0.14 -9.56 9.77
C ASN A 86 1.68 -9.45 9.82
N TYR A 87 2.31 -9.12 10.95
CA TYR A 87 3.77 -9.17 11.02
C TYR A 87 4.33 -10.61 10.92
N MET A 88 3.66 -11.56 11.55
CA MET A 88 4.07 -12.97 11.56
C MET A 88 3.89 -13.64 10.20
N SER A 89 2.93 -13.22 9.38
CA SER A 89 2.73 -13.77 8.02
C SER A 89 3.98 -13.56 7.17
N TYR A 90 4.55 -12.36 7.18
CA TYR A 90 5.78 -12.02 6.47
C TYR A 90 6.97 -12.85 6.99
N LEU A 91 7.14 -12.97 8.31
CA LEU A 91 8.22 -13.78 8.88
C LEU A 91 8.09 -15.28 8.57
N ALA A 92 6.87 -15.80 8.61
CA ALA A 92 6.60 -17.20 8.29
C ALA A 92 6.87 -17.49 6.82
N LEU A 93 6.43 -16.61 5.92
CA LEU A 93 6.71 -16.73 4.50
C LEU A 93 8.19 -16.58 4.17
N ASP A 94 8.90 -15.62 4.76
CA ASP A 94 10.35 -15.46 4.56
C ASP A 94 11.12 -16.73 4.96
N ASN A 95 10.65 -17.43 6.00
CA ASN A 95 11.25 -18.69 6.45
C ASN A 95 10.91 -19.88 5.54
N VAL A 96 9.71 -19.93 4.96
CA VAL A 96 9.28 -21.06 4.10
C VAL A 96 9.70 -20.86 2.64
N GLU A 97 9.67 -19.62 2.16
CA GLU A 97 10.00 -19.18 0.79
C GLU A 97 10.99 -18.00 0.81
N PRO A 98 12.24 -18.19 1.27
CA PRO A 98 13.22 -17.10 1.43
C PRO A 98 13.57 -16.39 0.12
N THR A 99 13.36 -17.05 -1.03
CA THR A 99 13.62 -16.46 -2.35
C THR A 99 12.63 -15.35 -2.73
N TRP A 100 11.51 -15.22 -2.02
CA TRP A 100 10.49 -14.20 -2.27
C TRP A 100 10.82 -12.86 -1.60
N ARG A 101 11.79 -12.83 -0.67
CA ARG A 101 12.26 -11.62 0.04
C ARG A 101 11.12 -10.86 0.74
N THR A 102 10.17 -11.59 1.34
CA THR A 102 8.98 -11.01 1.94
C THR A 102 9.33 -10.07 3.10
N ARG A 103 10.37 -10.38 3.90
CA ARG A 103 10.84 -9.48 4.97
C ARG A 103 11.22 -8.08 4.47
N GLU A 104 11.78 -7.99 3.27
CA GLU A 104 12.14 -6.71 2.63
C GLU A 104 10.92 -6.02 2.01
N ASN A 105 10.06 -6.80 1.35
CA ASN A 105 8.80 -6.36 0.74
C ASN A 105 7.85 -5.70 1.76
N PHE A 106 7.90 -6.11 3.04
CA PHE A 106 7.11 -5.50 4.13
C PHE A 106 7.18 -3.97 4.15
N ALA A 107 8.38 -3.42 3.96
CA ALA A 107 8.61 -1.97 4.04
C ALA A 107 8.03 -1.20 2.84
N VAL A 108 7.60 -1.90 1.79
CA VAL A 108 6.98 -1.33 0.58
C VAL A 108 5.46 -1.59 0.58
N TYR A 109 5.03 -2.81 0.89
CA TYR A 109 3.61 -3.15 0.82
C TYR A 109 2.86 -2.71 2.08
N GLU A 110 3.34 -3.06 3.28
CA GLU A 110 2.65 -2.75 4.54
C GLU A 110 2.97 -1.36 5.07
N LEU A 111 4.25 -1.04 5.26
CA LEU A 111 4.66 0.21 5.90
C LEU A 111 4.17 1.44 5.13
N GLN A 112 4.36 1.46 3.80
CA GLN A 112 3.90 2.57 2.97
C GLN A 112 2.37 2.64 2.95
N HIS A 113 1.68 1.49 2.93
CA HIS A 113 0.21 1.48 2.93
C HIS A 113 -0.36 2.08 4.21
N ALA A 114 0.21 1.69 5.37
CA ALA A 114 -0.12 2.27 6.66
C ALA A 114 0.11 3.79 6.68
N MET A 115 1.31 4.23 6.27
CA MET A 115 1.65 5.66 6.24
C MET A 115 0.72 6.46 5.34
N LEU A 116 0.31 5.94 4.17
CA LEU A 116 -0.64 6.63 3.30
C LEU A 116 -2.02 6.83 3.95
N LYS A 117 -2.46 5.92 4.82
CA LYS A 117 -3.75 6.01 5.53
C LYS A 117 -3.66 6.80 6.82
N ASP A 118 -2.47 6.90 7.40
CA ASP A 118 -2.21 7.61 8.66
C ASP A 118 -1.76 9.07 8.45
N ALA A 119 -1.80 9.53 7.20
CA ALA A 119 -1.22 10.79 6.75
C ALA A 119 -2.14 12.02 6.89
N ASP A 120 -3.41 11.87 7.24
CA ASP A 120 -4.36 13.00 7.30
C ASP A 120 -5.11 13.11 8.64
N THR A 121 -5.93 14.15 8.78
CA THR A 121 -6.68 14.45 10.02
C THR A 121 -7.82 13.48 10.30
N THR A 122 -8.17 12.61 9.36
CA THR A 122 -9.18 11.58 9.55
C THR A 122 -8.64 10.28 10.13
N SER A 123 -7.31 10.14 10.19
CA SER A 123 -6.65 9.04 10.89
C SER A 123 -7.06 9.00 12.38
N HIS A 124 -6.86 7.85 13.00
CA HIS A 124 -7.15 7.61 14.41
C HIS A 124 -5.97 6.92 15.11
N PRO A 125 -5.88 7.00 16.45
CA PRO A 125 -4.97 6.16 17.24
C PRO A 125 -5.21 4.67 16.97
N ILE A 126 -4.19 3.82 17.12
CA ILE A 126 -4.39 2.38 16.95
C ILE A 126 -5.26 1.79 18.07
N SER A 127 -5.15 2.36 19.28
CA SER A 127 -5.93 1.98 20.45
C SER A 127 -6.73 3.19 20.94
N PHE A 128 -8.05 3.07 20.90
CA PHE A 128 -8.99 4.07 21.40
C PHE A 128 -10.28 3.39 21.88
N GLU A 129 -11.17 4.16 22.51
CA GLU A 129 -12.44 3.63 23.02
C GLU A 129 -13.37 3.19 21.87
N VAL A 130 -13.84 1.94 21.93
CA VAL A 130 -14.72 1.33 20.93
C VAL A 130 -16.01 0.90 21.62
N SER A 131 -17.15 1.46 21.21
CA SER A 131 -18.42 1.29 21.94
C SER A 131 -19.58 0.79 21.08
N THR A 132 -19.52 0.94 19.74
CA THR A 132 -20.60 0.52 18.84
C THR A 132 -20.14 -0.51 17.80
N PRO A 133 -21.06 -1.30 17.21
CA PRO A 133 -20.74 -2.18 16.08
C PRO A 133 -20.16 -1.43 14.86
N SER A 134 -20.52 -0.17 14.68
CA SER A 134 -19.96 0.67 13.61
C SER A 134 -18.51 1.04 13.90
N ASP A 135 -18.16 1.29 15.17
CA ASP A 135 -16.78 1.53 15.58
C ASP A 135 -15.93 0.28 15.35
N ILE A 136 -16.46 -0.89 15.71
CA ILE A 136 -15.81 -2.18 15.47
C ILE A 136 -15.52 -2.35 13.98
N ARG A 137 -16.52 -2.15 13.09
CA ARG A 137 -16.29 -2.26 11.64
C ARG A 137 -15.26 -1.27 11.11
N ARG A 138 -15.19 -0.07 11.69
CA ARG A 138 -14.27 0.99 11.25
C ARG A 138 -12.81 0.65 11.54
N ILE A 139 -12.52 -0.06 12.63
CA ILE A 139 -11.14 -0.42 13.01
C ILE A 139 -10.58 -1.62 12.24
N PHE A 140 -11.38 -2.29 11.41
CA PHE A 140 -10.88 -3.26 10.42
C PHE A 140 -10.32 -2.51 9.21
N ASP A 141 -9.22 -1.80 9.43
CA ASP A 141 -8.60 -0.91 8.47
C ASP A 141 -7.07 -1.00 8.50
N PRO A 142 -6.35 -0.35 7.57
CA PRO A 142 -4.89 -0.42 7.52
C PRO A 142 -4.16 0.10 8.76
N ILE A 143 -4.84 0.81 9.67
CA ILE A 143 -4.23 1.25 10.93
C ILE A 143 -4.11 0.06 11.90
N SER A 144 -5.14 -0.74 12.08
CA SER A 144 -5.05 -1.94 12.95
C SER A 144 -4.13 -3.03 12.37
N TYR A 145 -4.12 -3.19 11.05
CA TYR A 145 -3.36 -4.23 10.35
C TYR A 145 -1.92 -3.79 10.04
N SER A 146 -1.75 -2.84 9.11
CA SER A 146 -0.45 -2.47 8.56
C SER A 146 0.37 -1.59 9.51
N LYS A 147 -0.25 -0.58 10.17
CA LYS A 147 0.45 0.20 11.22
C LYS A 147 0.73 -0.69 12.43
N GLY A 148 -0.23 -1.50 12.87
CA GLY A 148 -0.03 -2.51 13.92
C GLY A 148 1.19 -3.39 13.67
N ALA A 149 1.27 -4.02 12.50
CA ALA A 149 2.42 -4.84 12.11
C ALA A 149 3.72 -4.04 12.06
N SER A 150 3.68 -2.81 11.56
CA SER A 150 4.85 -1.93 11.51
C SER A 150 5.37 -1.58 12.90
N LEU A 151 4.49 -1.37 13.88
CA LEU A 151 4.86 -1.14 15.27
C LEU A 151 5.43 -2.40 15.93
N VAL A 152 4.88 -3.58 15.63
CA VAL A 152 5.46 -4.86 16.08
C VAL A 152 6.87 -5.06 15.50
N ARG A 153 7.07 -4.76 14.20
CA ARG A 153 8.38 -4.80 13.54
C ARG A 153 9.37 -3.81 14.16
N MET A 154 8.93 -2.59 14.46
CA MET A 154 9.75 -1.57 15.13
C MET A 154 10.18 -2.02 16.53
N MET A 155 9.28 -2.64 17.30
CA MET A 155 9.62 -3.25 18.59
C MET A 155 10.62 -4.39 18.48
N ASN A 156 10.43 -5.28 17.50
CA ASN A 156 11.38 -6.34 17.25
C ASN A 156 12.78 -5.79 16.93
N SER A 157 12.85 -4.71 16.14
CA SER A 157 14.10 -4.03 15.79
C SER A 157 14.81 -3.44 17.00
N PHE A 158 14.14 -2.69 17.89
CA PHE A 158 14.83 -2.08 19.04
C PHE A 158 15.09 -3.04 20.22
N LEU A 159 14.34 -4.14 20.34
CA LEU A 159 14.61 -5.18 21.34
C LEU A 159 15.61 -6.24 20.84
N GLY A 160 15.76 -6.35 19.53
CA GLY A 160 16.48 -7.46 18.90
C GLY A 160 15.65 -8.75 18.86
N GLU A 161 15.89 -9.55 17.82
CA GLU A 161 15.06 -10.72 17.48
C GLU A 161 14.96 -11.75 18.60
N GLU A 162 16.06 -12.07 19.27
CA GLU A 162 16.08 -13.07 20.32
C GLU A 162 15.26 -12.63 21.55
N THR A 163 15.46 -11.39 22.00
CA THR A 163 14.72 -10.82 23.14
C THR A 163 13.23 -10.74 22.83
N PHE A 164 12.88 -10.21 21.66
CA PHE A 164 11.49 -10.09 21.22
C PHE A 164 10.81 -11.47 21.16
N LYS A 165 11.46 -12.46 20.54
CA LYS A 165 10.92 -13.83 20.46
C LYS A 165 10.70 -14.46 21.83
N ASN A 166 11.62 -14.25 22.76
CA ASN A 166 11.49 -14.74 24.14
C ASN A 166 10.37 -14.02 24.91
N ALA A 167 10.21 -12.71 24.70
CA ALA A 167 9.11 -11.92 25.26
C ALA A 167 7.75 -12.39 24.72
N VAL A 168 7.61 -12.57 23.40
CA VAL A 168 6.40 -13.10 22.75
C VAL A 168 6.04 -14.50 23.28
N ARG A 169 7.04 -15.38 23.47
CA ARG A 169 6.82 -16.71 24.09
C ARG A 169 6.27 -16.58 25.50
N SER A 170 6.79 -15.65 26.29
CA SER A 170 6.31 -15.37 27.64
C SER A 170 4.88 -14.86 27.61
N TYR A 171 4.57 -13.91 26.73
CA TYR A 171 3.21 -13.38 26.51
C TYR A 171 2.20 -14.49 26.19
N LEU A 172 2.50 -15.33 25.18
CA LEU A 172 1.61 -16.42 24.79
C LEU A 172 1.40 -17.47 25.90
N LYS A 173 2.42 -17.74 26.74
CA LYS A 173 2.30 -18.66 27.88
C LYS A 173 1.53 -18.06 29.06
N ARG A 174 1.75 -16.77 29.35
CA ARG A 174 1.10 -16.08 30.49
C ARG A 174 -0.41 -15.90 30.26
N PHE A 175 -0.82 -15.69 29.01
CA PHE A 175 -2.21 -15.44 28.64
C PHE A 175 -2.87 -16.59 27.87
N GLU A 176 -2.30 -17.79 27.91
CA GLU A 176 -2.85 -18.97 27.23
C GLU A 176 -4.31 -19.22 27.66
N TYR A 177 -5.25 -19.28 26.70
CA TYR A 177 -6.70 -19.39 26.93
C TYR A 177 -7.32 -18.23 27.71
N ALA A 178 -6.69 -17.06 27.70
CA ALA A 178 -7.13 -15.88 28.40
C ALA A 178 -7.10 -14.65 27.49
N ASN A 179 -7.42 -13.51 28.09
CA ASN A 179 -7.39 -12.22 27.43
C ASN A 179 -6.18 -11.38 27.85
N ALA A 180 -5.70 -10.53 26.95
CA ALA A 180 -4.64 -9.55 27.22
C ALA A 180 -5.03 -8.14 26.76
N VAL A 181 -4.41 -7.12 27.37
CA VAL A 181 -4.45 -5.72 26.92
C VAL A 181 -3.05 -5.26 26.51
N GLN A 182 -2.94 -4.12 25.80
CA GLN A 182 -1.63 -3.65 25.32
C GLN A 182 -0.61 -3.42 26.45
N ASN A 183 -1.05 -3.00 27.64
CA ASN A 183 -0.15 -2.80 28.77
C ASN A 183 0.49 -4.10 29.29
N ASP A 184 -0.18 -5.24 29.12
CA ASP A 184 0.39 -6.54 29.46
C ASP A 184 1.57 -6.88 28.54
N LEU A 185 1.42 -6.56 27.24
CA LEU A 185 2.49 -6.71 26.26
C LEU A 185 3.68 -5.80 26.60
N TRP A 186 3.42 -4.53 26.90
CA TRP A 186 4.47 -3.56 27.27
C TRP A 186 5.27 -4.04 28.48
N GLN A 187 4.60 -4.49 29.54
CA GLN A 187 5.26 -4.98 30.73
C GLN A 187 6.21 -6.15 30.42
N ILE A 188 5.77 -7.11 29.61
CA ILE A 188 6.58 -8.27 29.24
C ILE A 188 7.76 -7.87 28.34
N MET A 189 7.53 -6.96 27.39
CA MET A 189 8.58 -6.47 26.50
C MET A 189 9.65 -5.69 27.27
N SER A 190 9.26 -4.83 28.22
CA SER A 190 10.20 -4.14 29.13
C SER A 190 10.98 -5.11 30.00
N GLU A 191 10.30 -6.08 30.64
CA GLU A 191 10.93 -7.10 31.50
C GLU A 191 12.06 -7.83 30.76
N PHE A 192 11.79 -8.27 29.52
CA PHE A 192 12.78 -8.96 28.71
C PHE A 192 13.85 -8.00 28.16
N GLY A 193 13.45 -6.80 27.74
CA GLY A 193 14.38 -5.76 27.28
C GLY A 193 15.46 -5.42 28.32
N HIS A 194 15.07 -5.23 29.57
CA HIS A 194 16.00 -4.97 30.68
C HIS A 194 16.78 -6.22 31.08
N LYS A 195 16.13 -7.39 31.14
CA LYS A 195 16.79 -8.65 31.50
C LYS A 195 17.96 -9.00 30.58
N TYR A 196 17.83 -8.74 29.29
CA TYR A 196 18.87 -9.02 28.30
C TYR A 196 19.75 -7.80 27.98
N GLY A 197 19.54 -6.66 28.64
CA GLY A 197 20.38 -5.46 28.49
C GLY A 197 20.27 -4.76 27.13
N VAL A 198 19.21 -5.03 26.36
CA VAL A 198 18.98 -4.44 25.03
C VAL A 198 18.18 -3.13 25.12
N LEU A 199 17.39 -2.96 26.18
CA LEU A 199 16.65 -1.73 26.45
C LEU A 199 17.41 -0.93 27.52
N PRO A 200 17.73 0.36 27.29
CA PRO A 200 18.41 1.17 28.29
C PRO A 200 17.60 1.23 29.60
N PRO A 201 18.24 1.22 30.79
CA PRO A 201 17.54 1.12 32.08
C PRO A 201 16.50 2.21 32.36
N GLN A 202 16.71 3.41 31.79
CA GLN A 202 15.81 4.54 31.92
C GLN A 202 14.60 4.48 30.96
N LEU A 203 14.62 3.57 29.98
CA LEU A 203 13.55 3.41 29.00
C LEU A 203 12.62 2.28 29.39
N ASP A 204 11.34 2.49 29.14
CA ASP A 204 10.30 1.49 29.30
C ASP A 204 9.50 1.42 27.99
N VAL A 205 9.15 0.20 27.56
CA VAL A 205 8.43 -0.03 26.31
C VAL A 205 7.07 0.67 26.34
N LYS A 206 6.42 0.81 27.50
CA LYS A 206 5.18 1.56 27.62
C LYS A 206 5.38 3.03 27.25
N ASN A 207 6.39 3.69 27.81
CA ASN A 207 6.66 5.11 27.54
C ASN A 207 6.95 5.34 26.05
N ILE A 208 7.63 4.38 25.40
CA ILE A 208 7.90 4.44 23.97
C ILE A 208 6.61 4.24 23.18
N MET A 209 5.97 3.09 23.36
CA MET A 209 4.90 2.59 22.50
C MET A 209 3.56 3.28 22.73
N ASP A 210 3.29 3.82 23.92
CA ASP A 210 2.10 4.65 24.14
C ASP A 210 2.08 5.84 23.16
N THR A 211 3.24 6.45 22.87
CA THR A 211 3.29 7.56 21.90
C THR A 211 2.88 7.13 20.49
N TRP A 212 3.04 5.85 20.15
CA TRP A 212 2.71 5.29 18.84
C TRP A 212 1.30 4.69 18.77
N THR A 213 0.74 4.22 19.89
CA THR A 213 -0.56 3.55 19.92
C THR A 213 -1.72 4.49 20.25
N ILE A 214 -1.52 5.49 21.12
CA ILE A 214 -2.61 6.37 21.58
C ILE A 214 -2.66 7.72 20.82
N LYS A 215 -1.70 7.99 19.95
CA LYS A 215 -1.66 9.18 19.07
C LYS A 215 -1.90 8.76 17.61
N ALA A 216 -2.72 9.52 16.89
CA ALA A 216 -2.91 9.35 15.45
C ALA A 216 -1.72 9.93 14.67
N GLY A 217 -1.41 9.39 13.50
CA GLY A 217 -0.31 9.86 12.67
C GLY A 217 1.05 9.28 13.04
N TYR A 218 2.06 9.85 12.40
CA TYR A 218 3.47 9.52 12.55
C TYR A 218 4.36 10.74 12.27
N PRO A 219 5.63 10.75 12.71
CA PRO A 219 6.52 11.89 12.53
C PRO A 219 7.29 11.89 11.21
N ILE A 220 7.74 13.08 10.83
CA ILE A 220 8.89 13.32 9.95
C ILE A 220 10.06 13.70 10.84
N LEU A 221 11.21 13.08 10.62
CA LEU A 221 12.48 13.56 11.14
C LEU A 221 13.13 14.49 10.12
N SER A 222 13.31 15.76 10.46
CA SER A 222 14.08 16.69 9.64
C SER A 222 15.54 16.67 10.10
N VAL A 223 16.43 16.32 9.18
CA VAL A 223 17.88 16.17 9.39
C VAL A 223 18.58 17.34 8.72
N VAL A 224 19.32 18.11 9.51
CA VAL A 224 20.11 19.26 9.05
C VAL A 224 21.55 19.07 9.50
N ARG A 225 22.50 19.23 8.57
CA ARG A 225 23.93 19.22 8.88
C ARG A 225 24.36 20.54 9.50
N ASN A 226 25.22 20.47 10.50
CA ASN A 226 25.92 21.61 11.06
C ASN A 226 27.39 21.25 11.28
N GLY A 227 28.23 21.47 10.27
CA GLY A 227 29.59 20.93 10.28
C GLY A 227 29.55 19.40 10.17
N SER A 228 30.20 18.69 11.11
CA SER A 228 30.12 17.23 11.20
C SER A 228 28.95 16.72 12.05
N ASP A 229 28.20 17.62 12.68
CA ASP A 229 27.07 17.27 13.53
C ASP A 229 25.76 17.17 12.73
N LEU A 230 24.84 16.35 13.22
CA LEU A 230 23.46 16.27 12.72
C LEU A 230 22.49 16.84 13.75
N ILE A 231 21.73 17.85 13.34
CA ILE A 231 20.61 18.40 14.10
C ILE A 231 19.35 17.72 13.58
N ILE A 232 18.65 17.00 14.46
CA ILE A 232 17.42 16.28 14.13
C ILE A 232 16.26 16.90 14.89
N THR A 233 15.20 17.25 14.17
CA THR A 233 13.94 17.74 14.71
C THR A 233 12.79 16.84 14.29
N GLN A 234 11.70 16.81 15.06
CA GLN A 234 10.51 16.04 14.72
C GLN A 234 9.27 16.93 14.58
N GLN A 235 8.39 16.53 13.67
CA GLN A 235 7.04 17.08 13.54
C GLN A 235 6.11 16.03 12.97
N ARG A 236 4.80 16.09 13.25
CA ARG A 236 3.83 15.19 12.61
C ARG A 236 3.86 15.35 11.09
N TYR A 237 3.95 14.23 10.36
CA TYR A 237 3.65 14.19 8.93
C TYR A 237 2.15 14.36 8.74
N ILE A 238 1.76 15.34 7.96
CA ILE A 238 0.36 15.54 7.59
C ILE A 238 0.27 15.96 6.13
N LEU A 239 -0.68 15.40 5.39
CA LEU A 239 -1.05 15.92 4.07
C LEU A 239 -1.52 17.38 4.23
N PRO A 240 -1.21 18.22 3.25
CA PRO A 240 -1.23 19.63 3.47
C PRO A 240 -2.69 20.09 3.53
N GLN A 241 -3.06 20.64 4.68
CA GLN A 241 -4.36 21.24 4.95
C GLN A 241 -4.16 22.71 5.36
N ALA A 242 -5.12 23.56 5.03
CA ALA A 242 -5.19 24.88 5.61
C ALA A 242 -5.40 24.76 7.14
N ARG A 243 -4.31 24.95 7.92
CA ARG A 243 -4.31 25.22 9.38
C ARG A 243 -4.46 24.02 10.33
N ALA A 244 -3.48 23.11 10.36
CA ALA A 244 -3.29 22.25 11.53
C ALA A 244 -1.95 22.58 12.21
N THR A 245 -1.98 23.26 13.36
CA THR A 245 -0.84 23.31 14.28
C THR A 245 -0.89 22.07 15.16
N ASP A 246 -0.23 21.00 14.73
CA ASP A 246 -0.07 19.78 15.52
C ASP A 246 1.28 19.79 16.25
N LYS A 247 1.24 19.66 17.59
CA LYS A 247 2.42 19.60 18.45
C LYS A 247 2.73 18.18 18.95
N SER A 248 2.09 17.17 18.37
CA SER A 248 2.32 15.77 18.69
C SER A 248 3.78 15.43 18.43
N ARG A 249 4.40 14.79 19.41
CA ARG A 249 5.76 14.26 19.37
C ARG A 249 5.73 12.78 19.78
N TRP A 250 6.71 12.03 19.31
CA TRP A 250 6.86 10.61 19.53
C TRP A 250 8.18 10.31 20.21
N TYR A 251 8.22 9.15 20.86
CA TYR A 251 9.46 8.55 21.31
C TYR A 251 10.04 7.70 20.18
N ILE A 252 11.11 8.17 19.54
CA ILE A 252 11.58 7.65 18.26
C ILE A 252 12.93 6.93 18.42
N PRO A 253 13.00 5.62 18.13
CA PRO A 253 14.28 4.92 17.95
C PRO A 253 14.93 5.37 16.63
N ILE A 254 16.17 5.83 16.67
CA ILE A 254 16.90 6.33 15.50
C ILE A 254 18.10 5.43 15.21
N THR A 255 18.06 4.82 14.04
CA THR A 255 19.20 4.15 13.39
C THR A 255 19.75 5.05 12.28
N LEU A 256 21.06 5.03 12.05
CA LEU A 256 21.69 5.71 10.92
C LEU A 256 22.85 4.89 10.36
N ILE A 257 23.13 5.09 9.08
CA ILE A 257 24.33 4.61 8.38
C ILE A 257 24.99 5.78 7.65
N THR A 258 26.30 5.70 7.52
CA THR A 258 27.13 6.63 6.75
C THR A 258 28.03 5.84 5.81
N GLU A 259 28.73 6.53 4.90
CA GLU A 259 29.67 5.88 3.97
C GLU A 259 30.83 5.18 4.71
N SER A 260 31.36 5.84 5.75
CA SER A 260 32.46 5.37 6.60
C SER A 260 32.03 4.32 7.62
N SER A 261 30.75 4.30 8.00
CA SER A 261 30.16 3.31 8.91
C SER A 261 28.92 2.68 8.27
N PRO A 262 29.09 1.80 7.26
CA PRO A 262 27.99 1.16 6.57
C PRO A 262 27.43 -0.05 7.34
N ALA A 263 27.75 -0.21 8.63
CA ALA A 263 27.26 -1.33 9.43
C ALA A 263 25.76 -1.21 9.66
N HIS A 264 24.99 -2.19 9.19
CA HIS A 264 23.53 -2.18 9.20
C HIS A 264 23.00 -2.72 10.53
N SER A 265 23.25 -2.01 11.64
CA SER A 265 22.59 -2.40 12.89
C SER A 265 21.11 -2.03 12.83
N GLU A 266 20.23 -3.01 13.04
CA GLU A 266 18.80 -2.77 13.22
C GLU A 266 18.46 -2.24 14.62
N THR A 267 19.43 -2.20 15.54
CA THR A 267 19.23 -1.64 16.88
C THR A 267 19.47 -0.12 16.86
N PRO A 268 18.62 0.69 17.51
CA PRO A 268 18.78 2.14 17.52
C PRO A 268 20.05 2.57 18.24
N SER A 269 20.79 3.47 17.60
CA SER A 269 21.97 4.13 18.19
C SER A 269 21.58 5.34 19.04
N TYR A 270 20.44 5.97 18.73
CA TYR A 270 19.97 7.19 19.36
C TYR A 270 18.46 7.12 19.63
N TRP A 271 18.02 7.94 20.58
CA TRP A 271 16.61 8.07 20.93
C TRP A 271 16.24 9.55 20.96
N MET A 272 15.10 9.87 20.36
CA MET A 272 14.45 11.17 20.51
C MET A 272 13.19 10.98 21.35
N THR A 273 13.06 11.71 22.45
CA THR A 273 11.89 11.63 23.33
C THR A 273 10.75 12.49 22.82
N ASP A 274 9.54 12.32 23.37
CA ASP A 274 8.40 13.16 23.03
C ASP A 274 8.44 14.56 23.68
N GLN A 275 9.45 14.83 24.51
CA GLN A 275 9.73 16.16 25.07
C GLN A 275 10.80 16.92 24.28
N ASP A 276 11.64 16.21 23.53
CA ASP A 276 12.73 16.84 22.77
C ASP A 276 12.18 17.65 21.60
N GLU A 277 12.61 18.91 21.51
CA GLU A 277 12.37 19.74 20.33
C GLU A 277 13.36 19.37 19.22
N GLN A 278 14.59 19.08 19.62
CA GLN A 278 15.69 18.67 18.76
C GLN A 278 16.66 17.77 19.54
N ILE A 279 17.37 16.92 18.82
CA ILE A 279 18.58 16.26 19.32
C ILE A 279 19.76 16.61 18.42
N VAL A 280 20.96 16.60 18.99
CA VAL A 280 22.22 16.78 18.25
C VAL A 280 22.98 15.47 18.31
N ILE A 281 23.33 14.93 17.15
CA ILE A 281 24.23 13.79 17.06
C ILE A 281 25.59 14.31 16.62
N PRO A 282 26.59 14.32 17.51
CA PRO A 282 27.87 14.96 17.24
C PRO A 282 28.77 14.08 16.38
N ASP A 283 29.56 14.72 15.52
CA ASP A 283 30.68 14.12 14.76
C ASP A 283 30.31 12.84 13.98
N VAL A 284 29.25 12.91 13.18
CA VAL A 284 28.69 11.75 12.48
C VAL A 284 29.08 11.70 11.01
N VAL A 285 29.23 12.86 10.36
CA VAL A 285 29.30 12.91 8.88
C VAL A 285 30.36 13.88 8.42
N HIS A 286 31.26 13.43 7.54
CA HIS A 286 32.15 14.34 6.84
C HIS A 286 31.41 15.13 5.73
N PRO A 287 31.87 16.34 5.35
CA PRO A 287 31.14 17.20 4.40
C PRO A 287 30.77 16.51 3.06
N ASP A 288 31.63 15.63 2.57
CA ASP A 288 31.44 14.93 1.28
C ASP A 288 30.77 13.55 1.41
N GLU A 289 30.51 13.09 2.63
CA GLU A 289 29.94 11.78 2.92
C GLU A 289 28.40 11.84 2.93
N TRP A 290 27.73 10.75 2.53
CA TRP A 290 26.28 10.63 2.68
C TRP A 290 25.87 10.09 4.06
N VAL A 291 24.67 10.46 4.52
CA VAL A 291 24.06 9.89 5.74
C VAL A 291 22.62 9.49 5.46
N CYS A 292 22.25 8.29 5.91
CA CYS A 292 20.89 7.77 5.78
C CYS A 292 20.37 7.29 7.14
N LEU A 293 19.25 7.85 7.57
CA LEU A 293 18.51 7.43 8.76
C LEU A 293 17.44 6.40 8.40
N ASN A 294 16.99 5.67 9.44
CA ASN A 294 15.98 4.61 9.36
C ASN A 294 16.48 3.40 8.54
N VAL A 295 17.58 2.80 8.98
CA VAL A 295 18.22 1.63 8.36
C VAL A 295 17.20 0.50 8.25
N ASN A 296 17.12 -0.14 7.07
CA ASN A 296 16.11 -1.16 6.75
C ASN A 296 14.65 -0.69 6.92
N ARG A 297 14.43 0.60 7.14
CA ARG A 297 13.12 1.21 7.31
C ARG A 297 12.28 0.57 8.41
N THR A 298 12.90 0.22 9.55
CA THR A 298 12.22 -0.43 10.68
C THR A 298 11.39 0.53 11.52
N GLY A 299 11.75 1.81 11.55
CA GLY A 299 11.02 2.88 12.21
C GLY A 299 9.81 3.35 11.42
N TYR A 300 8.70 3.61 12.13
CA TYR A 300 7.44 4.12 11.56
C TYR A 300 7.47 5.64 11.36
N TYR A 301 8.44 6.15 10.61
CA TYR A 301 8.61 7.59 10.34
C TYR A 301 9.25 7.85 8.97
N ARG A 302 9.08 9.07 8.47
CA ARG A 302 9.72 9.56 7.23
C ARG A 302 10.91 10.44 7.55
N VAL A 303 11.87 10.53 6.64
CA VAL A 303 13.06 11.37 6.82
C VAL A 303 13.12 12.47 5.76
N LYS A 304 13.22 13.71 6.22
CA LYS A 304 13.46 14.90 5.38
C LYS A 304 14.90 15.37 5.60
N TYR A 305 15.69 15.34 4.54
CA TYR A 305 17.07 15.82 4.58
C TYR A 305 17.17 17.28 4.10
N ASP A 306 18.24 17.95 4.52
CA ASP A 306 18.67 19.22 3.92
C ASP A 306 19.25 19.03 2.51
N TYR A 307 19.47 20.14 1.81
CA TYR A 307 19.90 20.12 0.41
C TYR A 307 21.27 19.45 0.21
N ASP A 308 22.21 19.69 1.13
CA ASP A 308 23.56 19.12 1.06
C ASP A 308 23.51 17.59 1.22
N SER A 309 22.77 17.09 2.22
CA SER A 309 22.59 15.64 2.38
C SER A 309 21.84 15.02 1.20
N LEU A 310 20.80 15.68 0.67
CA LEU A 310 20.07 15.21 -0.53
C LEU A 310 20.99 15.11 -1.75
N THR A 311 21.90 16.08 -1.91
CA THR A 311 22.90 16.08 -2.98
C THR A 311 23.82 14.87 -2.85
N GLN A 312 24.34 14.60 -1.65
CA GLN A 312 25.21 13.43 -1.42
C GLN A 312 24.47 12.10 -1.61
N LEU A 313 23.24 11.99 -1.10
CA LEU A 313 22.39 10.81 -1.29
C LEU A 313 22.03 10.56 -2.75
N SER A 314 21.76 11.61 -3.53
CA SER A 314 21.48 11.50 -4.97
C SER A 314 22.72 11.11 -5.77
N ARG A 315 23.90 11.67 -5.45
CA ARG A 315 25.17 11.32 -6.12
C ARG A 315 25.56 9.87 -5.89
N HIS A 316 25.39 9.39 -4.66
CA HIS A 316 25.78 8.04 -4.24
C HIS A 316 24.61 7.05 -4.21
N PHE A 317 23.51 7.36 -4.91
CA PHE A 317 22.25 6.62 -4.81
C PHE A 317 22.44 5.10 -4.98
N GLU A 318 23.20 4.67 -5.99
CA GLU A 318 23.46 3.25 -6.30
C GLU A 318 24.28 2.51 -5.23
N GLN A 319 25.01 3.23 -4.37
CA GLN A 319 25.83 2.66 -3.30
C GLN A 319 25.02 2.41 -2.02
N LEU A 320 23.88 3.07 -1.87
CA LEU A 320 23.01 2.92 -0.71
C LEU A 320 22.36 1.53 -0.71
N PRO A 321 21.96 0.97 0.43
CA PRO A 321 21.21 -0.28 0.48
C PRO A 321 19.90 -0.19 -0.33
N GLU A 322 19.51 -1.27 -1.02
CA GLU A 322 18.32 -1.27 -1.91
C GLU A 322 17.05 -0.78 -1.19
N ILE A 323 16.86 -1.22 0.06
CA ILE A 323 15.71 -0.80 0.87
C ILE A 323 15.74 0.70 1.24
N ASN A 324 16.93 1.27 1.47
CA ASN A 324 17.09 2.70 1.75
C ASN A 324 16.95 3.53 0.47
N ARG A 325 17.33 3.01 -0.71
CA ARG A 325 16.97 3.60 -2.01
C ARG A 325 15.45 3.67 -2.17
N ALA A 326 14.74 2.60 -1.84
CA ALA A 326 13.28 2.55 -1.86
C ALA A 326 12.64 3.55 -0.87
N GLN A 327 13.21 3.69 0.33
CA GLN A 327 12.79 4.71 1.31
C GLN A 327 12.95 6.13 0.74
N LEU A 328 14.09 6.47 0.14
CA LEU A 328 14.33 7.81 -0.38
C LEU A 328 13.32 8.21 -1.46
N ILE A 329 12.97 7.26 -2.35
CA ILE A 329 11.97 7.50 -3.39
C ILE A 329 10.58 7.71 -2.76
N ASP A 330 10.15 6.82 -1.86
CA ASP A 330 8.83 6.94 -1.23
C ASP A 330 8.73 8.21 -0.36
N ASP A 331 9.76 8.52 0.41
CA ASP A 331 9.82 9.74 1.22
C ASP A 331 9.82 10.99 0.34
N ALA A 332 10.63 11.05 -0.73
CA ALA A 332 10.64 12.20 -1.63
C ALA A 332 9.27 12.44 -2.29
N LEU A 333 8.61 11.39 -2.78
CA LEU A 333 7.28 11.49 -3.40
C LEU A 333 6.21 11.98 -2.42
N ASN A 334 6.21 11.46 -1.19
CA ASN A 334 5.20 11.81 -0.18
C ASN A 334 5.51 13.14 0.52
N LEU A 335 6.77 13.49 0.73
CA LEU A 335 7.17 14.81 1.24
C LEU A 335 6.85 15.90 0.22
N ALA A 336 7.04 15.65 -1.08
CA ALA A 336 6.65 16.58 -2.14
C ALA A 336 5.13 16.72 -2.23
N ARG A 337 4.39 15.59 -2.13
CA ARG A 337 2.92 15.60 -2.05
C ARG A 337 2.39 16.44 -0.88
N ALA A 338 3.13 16.46 0.23
CA ALA A 338 2.79 17.22 1.41
C ALA A 338 3.48 18.59 1.51
N GLU A 339 4.14 19.05 0.44
CA GLU A 339 4.82 20.34 0.35
C GLU A 339 5.95 20.58 1.37
N TYR A 340 6.46 19.52 2.00
CA TYR A 340 7.66 19.62 2.84
C TYR A 340 8.94 19.77 2.02
N VAL A 341 8.90 19.32 0.76
CA VAL A 341 9.92 19.49 -0.26
C VAL A 341 9.24 19.76 -1.61
N THR A 342 10.01 20.10 -2.63
CA THR A 342 9.54 20.38 -3.98
C THR A 342 9.68 19.16 -4.89
N TYR A 343 8.88 19.09 -5.96
CA TYR A 343 8.82 17.90 -6.83
C TYR A 343 10.08 17.62 -7.66
N ASP A 344 10.96 18.60 -7.86
CA ASP A 344 12.28 18.40 -8.47
C ASP A 344 13.14 17.39 -7.70
N ILE A 345 13.02 17.35 -6.36
CA ILE A 345 13.71 16.35 -5.54
C ILE A 345 13.16 14.96 -5.84
N ALA A 346 11.83 14.80 -5.86
CA ALA A 346 11.20 13.52 -6.18
C ALA A 346 11.52 13.05 -7.60
N LEU A 347 11.47 13.95 -8.59
CA LEU A 347 11.83 13.65 -9.98
C LEU A 347 13.31 13.26 -10.11
N THR A 348 14.21 13.90 -9.35
CA THR A 348 15.63 13.53 -9.32
C THR A 348 15.82 12.08 -8.89
N PHE A 349 15.17 11.64 -7.80
CA PHE A 349 15.29 10.24 -7.36
C PHE A 349 14.58 9.25 -8.30
N LEU A 350 13.49 9.63 -8.96
CA LEU A 350 12.89 8.80 -10.01
C LEU A 350 13.83 8.62 -11.22
N ILE A 351 14.57 9.66 -11.61
CA ILE A 351 15.59 9.56 -12.66
C ILE A 351 16.73 8.62 -12.22
N ARG A 352 17.23 8.77 -10.98
CA ARG A 352 18.25 7.85 -10.41
C ARG A 352 17.76 6.39 -10.41
N MET A 353 16.52 6.16 -9.98
CA MET A 353 15.88 4.83 -10.04
C MET A 353 15.85 4.27 -11.46
N GLY A 354 15.60 5.11 -12.48
CA GLY A 354 15.63 4.70 -13.89
C GLY A 354 16.98 4.17 -14.36
N HIS A 355 18.09 4.65 -13.79
CA HIS A 355 19.43 4.12 -14.06
C HIS A 355 19.67 2.78 -13.36
N SER A 356 19.14 2.60 -12.15
CA SER A 356 19.17 1.34 -11.38
C SER A 356 18.02 0.40 -11.78
N TYR A 357 17.82 0.18 -13.09
CA TYR A 357 16.63 -0.49 -13.64
C TYR A 357 16.42 -1.96 -13.22
N THR A 358 17.44 -2.60 -12.63
CA THR A 358 17.36 -3.97 -12.10
C THR A 358 16.90 -4.04 -10.65
N ASP A 359 16.89 -2.90 -9.94
CA ASP A 359 16.43 -2.87 -8.56
C ASP A 359 14.93 -3.13 -8.49
N ILE A 360 14.46 -3.85 -7.49
CA ILE A 360 13.07 -4.29 -7.40
C ILE A 360 12.32 -3.44 -6.38
N LEU A 361 12.88 -3.25 -5.18
CA LEU A 361 12.23 -2.48 -4.11
C LEU A 361 12.03 -1.00 -4.46
N PRO A 362 13.00 -0.28 -5.08
CA PRO A 362 12.82 1.10 -5.54
C PRO A 362 11.65 1.28 -6.50
N TRP A 363 11.49 0.37 -7.47
CA TRP A 363 10.38 0.40 -8.43
C TRP A 363 9.04 0.10 -7.77
N ALA A 364 9.00 -0.87 -6.86
CA ALA A 364 7.81 -1.18 -6.09
C ALA A 364 7.41 0.03 -5.20
N ALA A 365 8.36 0.68 -4.54
CA ALA A 365 8.13 1.87 -3.73
C ALA A 365 7.65 3.08 -4.54
N ALA A 366 8.19 3.29 -5.74
CA ALA A 366 7.78 4.39 -6.61
C ALA A 366 6.35 4.24 -7.13
N SER A 367 5.86 3.01 -7.28
CA SER A 367 4.63 2.70 -8.04
C SER A 367 3.40 3.41 -7.49
N LYS A 368 3.20 3.46 -6.16
CA LYS A 368 2.06 4.15 -5.54
C LYS A 368 2.11 5.67 -5.79
N GLY A 369 3.29 6.29 -5.67
CA GLY A 369 3.47 7.72 -5.90
C GLY A 369 3.35 8.11 -7.39
N ILE A 370 3.90 7.30 -8.30
CA ILE A 370 3.72 7.45 -9.75
C ILE A 370 2.23 7.31 -10.11
N GLY A 371 1.52 6.36 -9.51
CA GLY A 371 0.07 6.19 -9.69
C GLY A 371 -0.73 7.41 -9.23
N TYR A 372 -0.40 7.98 -8.07
CA TYR A 372 -1.01 9.23 -7.60
C TYR A 372 -0.80 10.39 -8.59
N LEU A 373 0.45 10.62 -9.03
CA LEU A 373 0.76 11.66 -10.01
C LEU A 373 0.04 11.43 -11.34
N THR A 374 -0.03 10.18 -11.80
CA THR A 374 -0.77 9.81 -13.01
C THR A 374 -2.24 10.20 -12.86
N ASN A 375 -2.90 9.85 -11.75
CA ASN A 375 -4.30 10.19 -11.52
C ASN A 375 -4.55 11.70 -11.45
N MET A 376 -3.63 12.44 -10.82
CA MET A 376 -3.73 13.90 -10.70
C MET A 376 -3.52 14.63 -12.02
N LEU A 377 -2.69 14.08 -12.92
CA LEU A 377 -2.28 14.75 -14.15
C LEU A 377 -3.05 14.29 -15.40
N ILE A 378 -3.56 13.05 -15.49
CA ILE A 378 -4.06 12.44 -16.75
C ILE A 378 -5.14 13.23 -17.52
N ARG A 379 -5.83 14.17 -16.86
CA ARG A 379 -6.84 15.07 -17.49
C ARG A 379 -6.34 16.50 -17.68
N GLU A 380 -5.03 16.73 -17.58
CA GLU A 380 -4.39 18.03 -17.58
C GLU A 380 -3.27 18.13 -18.61
N PRO A 381 -2.95 19.33 -19.14
CA PRO A 381 -1.90 19.50 -20.16
C PRO A 381 -0.52 19.00 -19.73
N ALA A 382 -0.18 19.13 -18.44
CA ALA A 382 1.10 18.66 -17.91
C ALA A 382 1.31 17.14 -18.02
N PHE A 383 0.25 16.37 -18.30
CA PHE A 383 0.37 14.92 -18.48
C PHE A 383 1.26 14.53 -19.65
N ASP A 384 1.28 15.31 -20.73
CA ASP A 384 2.11 14.98 -21.89
C ASP A 384 3.60 15.05 -21.53
N SER A 385 4.03 16.12 -20.84
CA SER A 385 5.39 16.24 -20.32
C SER A 385 5.71 15.16 -19.29
N PHE A 386 4.76 14.86 -18.38
CA PHE A 386 4.92 13.78 -17.40
C PHE A 386 5.11 12.42 -18.08
N LYS A 387 4.28 12.12 -19.08
CA LYS A 387 4.35 10.90 -19.87
C LYS A 387 5.68 10.79 -20.59
N THR A 388 6.19 11.87 -21.18
CA THR A 388 7.51 11.89 -21.84
C THR A 388 8.65 11.58 -20.88
N VAL A 389 8.68 12.23 -19.71
CA VAL A 389 9.69 11.97 -18.66
C VAL A 389 9.59 10.52 -18.17
N MET A 390 8.38 10.03 -17.87
CA MET A 390 8.20 8.66 -17.39
C MET A 390 8.55 7.62 -18.45
N ARG A 391 8.29 7.87 -19.74
CA ARG A 391 8.75 7.01 -20.83
C ARG A 391 10.27 6.90 -20.83
N HIS A 392 10.99 8.01 -20.64
CA HIS A 392 12.44 8.00 -20.55
C HIS A 392 12.94 7.15 -19.37
N ILE A 393 12.36 7.34 -18.18
CA ILE A 393 12.74 6.62 -16.94
C ILE A 393 12.47 5.11 -17.05
N VAL A 394 11.33 4.71 -17.64
CA VAL A 394 10.89 3.30 -17.73
C VAL A 394 11.59 2.53 -18.85
N LEU A 395 12.10 3.23 -19.87
CA LEU A 395 12.61 2.60 -21.08
C LEU A 395 13.73 1.57 -20.84
N PRO A 396 14.78 1.85 -20.05
CA PRO A 396 15.86 0.87 -19.82
C PRO A 396 15.36 -0.42 -19.18
N ALA A 397 14.52 -0.31 -18.14
CA ALA A 397 13.92 -1.45 -17.47
C ALA A 397 13.06 -2.29 -18.42
N PHE A 398 12.24 -1.63 -19.25
CA PHE A 398 11.39 -2.32 -20.21
C PHE A 398 12.18 -3.00 -21.32
N GLN A 399 13.30 -2.41 -21.77
CA GLN A 399 14.20 -3.04 -22.75
C GLN A 399 14.90 -4.27 -22.18
N HIS A 400 15.23 -4.25 -20.88
CA HIS A 400 15.84 -5.38 -20.20
C HIS A 400 14.86 -6.54 -19.97
N LEU A 401 13.66 -6.24 -19.46
CA LEU A 401 12.66 -7.24 -19.12
C LEU A 401 11.72 -7.52 -20.30
N GLY A 402 10.86 -6.55 -20.67
CA GLY A 402 9.88 -6.70 -21.73
C GLY A 402 8.80 -7.77 -21.46
N PHE A 403 8.27 -8.38 -22.51
CA PHE A 403 7.22 -9.42 -22.43
C PHE A 403 7.77 -10.85 -22.43
N ASP A 404 9.07 -11.03 -22.63
CA ASP A 404 9.71 -12.35 -22.68
C ASP A 404 9.99 -12.85 -21.26
N GLU A 405 8.96 -13.44 -20.64
CA GLU A 405 9.04 -14.09 -19.32
C GLU A 405 9.68 -15.47 -19.46
N LYS A 406 10.90 -15.62 -18.93
CA LYS A 406 11.64 -16.89 -18.98
C LYS A 406 11.21 -17.80 -17.84
N ASP A 407 11.23 -19.11 -18.08
CA ASP A 407 10.75 -20.08 -17.08
C ASP A 407 11.66 -20.19 -15.83
N ASN A 408 12.86 -19.59 -15.84
CA ASN A 408 13.82 -19.62 -14.73
C ASN A 408 13.94 -18.28 -13.97
N GLU A 409 13.06 -17.32 -14.21
CA GLU A 409 13.05 -16.06 -13.45
C GLU A 409 12.61 -16.29 -12.01
N THR A 410 13.21 -15.56 -11.08
CA THR A 410 12.83 -15.61 -9.66
C THR A 410 11.48 -14.93 -9.43
N HIS A 411 10.83 -15.25 -8.31
CA HIS A 411 9.56 -14.65 -7.90
C HIS A 411 9.59 -13.11 -7.96
N VAL A 412 10.62 -12.50 -7.37
CA VAL A 412 10.79 -11.05 -7.35
C VAL A 412 11.03 -10.44 -8.74
N GLN A 413 11.71 -11.17 -9.64
CA GLN A 413 11.89 -10.73 -11.03
C GLN A 413 10.55 -10.72 -11.80
N LEU A 414 9.67 -11.68 -11.54
CA LEU A 414 8.32 -11.71 -12.13
C LEU A 414 7.47 -10.52 -11.68
N LEU A 415 7.51 -10.16 -10.39
CA LEU A 415 6.84 -8.96 -9.85
C LEU A 415 7.39 -7.67 -10.47
N HIS A 416 8.72 -7.58 -10.58
CA HIS A 416 9.39 -6.44 -11.19
C HIS A 416 9.00 -6.28 -12.66
N ARG A 417 9.03 -7.38 -13.43
CA ARG A 417 8.56 -7.42 -14.82
C ARG A 417 7.12 -6.96 -14.96
N ALA A 418 6.21 -7.45 -14.13
CA ALA A 418 4.81 -7.04 -14.15
C ALA A 418 4.67 -5.52 -13.95
N THR A 419 5.40 -4.98 -12.96
CA THR A 419 5.44 -3.54 -12.65
C THR A 419 5.97 -2.71 -13.82
N VAL A 420 7.12 -3.09 -14.37
CA VAL A 420 7.77 -2.38 -15.48
C VAL A 420 6.92 -2.41 -16.75
N VAL A 421 6.35 -3.57 -17.10
CA VAL A 421 5.46 -3.71 -18.26
C VAL A 421 4.18 -2.88 -18.07
N TYR A 422 3.59 -2.88 -16.88
CA TYR A 422 2.44 -2.04 -16.55
C TYR A 422 2.74 -0.55 -16.74
N LEU A 423 3.87 -0.06 -16.19
CA LEU A 423 4.27 1.34 -16.32
C LEU A 423 4.55 1.71 -17.78
N ALA A 424 5.28 0.88 -18.52
CA ALA A 424 5.59 1.12 -19.93
C ALA A 424 4.31 1.23 -20.80
N CYS A 425 3.34 0.36 -20.56
CA CYS A 425 2.05 0.39 -21.26
C CYS A 425 1.15 1.54 -20.79
N THR A 426 1.25 1.97 -19.52
CA THR A 426 0.52 3.13 -18.99
C THR A 426 1.01 4.43 -19.62
N PHE A 427 2.33 4.59 -19.76
CA PHE A 427 2.93 5.77 -20.39
C PHE A 427 3.05 5.65 -21.92
N GLY A 428 2.35 4.69 -22.53
CA GLY A 428 2.16 4.64 -23.98
C GLY A 428 3.44 4.34 -24.76
N TYR A 429 4.28 3.42 -24.28
CA TYR A 429 5.37 2.90 -25.08
C TYR A 429 4.84 1.95 -26.15
N ASP A 430 5.03 2.29 -27.43
CA ASP A 430 4.40 1.59 -28.56
C ASP A 430 4.73 0.10 -28.62
N ARG A 431 5.97 -0.29 -28.28
CA ARG A 431 6.33 -1.72 -28.24
C ARG A 431 5.53 -2.47 -27.16
N CYS A 432 5.15 -1.80 -26.07
CA CYS A 432 4.32 -2.39 -25.03
C CYS A 432 2.88 -2.53 -25.49
N THR A 433 2.27 -1.44 -25.97
CA THR A 433 0.86 -1.42 -26.38
C THR A 433 0.59 -2.35 -27.57
N ASN A 434 1.47 -2.33 -28.58
CA ASN A 434 1.34 -3.20 -29.76
C ASN A 434 1.52 -4.68 -29.39
N ARG A 435 2.47 -5.00 -28.50
CA ARG A 435 2.68 -6.39 -28.07
C ARG A 435 1.50 -6.91 -27.25
N ALA A 436 0.95 -6.10 -26.34
CA ALA A 436 -0.24 -6.46 -25.57
C ALA A 436 -1.45 -6.73 -26.48
N GLN A 437 -1.75 -5.83 -27.43
CA GLN A 437 -2.82 -6.05 -28.40
C GLN A 437 -2.60 -7.30 -29.25
N PHE A 438 -1.36 -7.53 -29.71
CA PHE A 438 -1.02 -8.74 -30.47
C PHE A 438 -1.31 -10.01 -29.67
N LEU A 439 -0.82 -10.10 -28.43
CA LEU A 439 -1.01 -11.28 -27.58
C LEU A 439 -2.50 -11.56 -27.31
N PHE A 440 -3.29 -10.52 -27.06
CA PHE A 440 -4.73 -10.67 -26.87
C PHE A 440 -5.46 -11.11 -28.14
N ARG A 441 -5.07 -10.60 -29.31
CA ARG A 441 -5.63 -11.06 -30.60
C ARG A 441 -5.29 -12.53 -30.89
N GLU A 442 -4.11 -12.99 -30.52
CA GLU A 442 -3.77 -14.41 -30.63
C GLU A 442 -4.67 -15.28 -29.74
N TRP A 443 -4.95 -14.83 -28.51
CA TRP A 443 -5.90 -15.53 -27.64
C TRP A 443 -7.34 -15.52 -28.20
N ILE A 444 -7.79 -14.41 -28.79
CA ILE A 444 -9.09 -14.35 -29.50
C ILE A 444 -9.19 -15.40 -30.61
N ARG A 445 -8.10 -15.64 -31.36
CA ARG A 445 -8.10 -16.62 -32.47
C ARG A 445 -8.27 -18.05 -31.98
N VAL A 446 -7.72 -18.36 -30.81
CA VAL A 446 -7.81 -19.70 -30.19
C VAL A 446 -8.26 -19.54 -28.74
N PRO A 447 -9.57 -19.30 -28.48
CA PRO A 447 -10.08 -18.98 -27.15
C PRO A 447 -9.74 -20.02 -26.08
N ALA A 448 -9.66 -21.30 -26.48
CA ALA A 448 -9.34 -22.41 -25.60
C ALA A 448 -7.87 -22.40 -25.11
N ILE A 449 -6.96 -21.69 -25.79
CA ILE A 449 -5.53 -21.67 -25.45
C ILE A 449 -5.10 -20.23 -25.21
N ASN A 450 -4.95 -19.88 -23.94
CA ASN A 450 -4.46 -18.57 -23.53
C ASN A 450 -2.95 -18.60 -23.29
N ASN A 451 -2.18 -18.17 -24.29
CA ASN A 451 -0.71 -18.14 -24.22
C ASN A 451 -0.14 -16.91 -23.49
N ILE A 452 -0.99 -16.07 -22.89
CA ILE A 452 -0.55 -14.90 -22.13
C ILE A 452 -0.04 -15.37 -20.77
N LYS A 453 1.24 -15.09 -20.49
CA LYS A 453 1.87 -15.44 -19.21
C LYS A 453 1.13 -14.80 -18.04
N PRO A 454 0.93 -15.51 -16.90
CA PRO A 454 0.08 -15.05 -15.81
C PRO A 454 0.42 -13.65 -15.27
N ASN A 455 1.70 -13.33 -15.11
CA ASN A 455 2.15 -12.02 -14.59
C ASN A 455 1.85 -10.85 -15.55
N LEU A 456 1.61 -11.16 -16.83
CA LEU A 456 1.35 -10.17 -17.87
C LEU A 456 -0.16 -10.02 -18.17
N LYS A 457 -1.01 -10.94 -17.71
CA LYS A 457 -2.45 -10.97 -18.02
C LYS A 457 -3.15 -9.66 -17.66
N ASN A 458 -2.91 -9.13 -16.46
CA ASN A 458 -3.53 -7.88 -16.01
C ASN A 458 -3.25 -6.72 -16.99
N THR A 459 -1.97 -6.51 -17.33
CA THR A 459 -1.57 -5.47 -18.28
C THR A 459 -2.08 -5.75 -19.69
N VAL A 460 -1.93 -6.99 -20.19
CA VAL A 460 -2.33 -7.35 -21.56
C VAL A 460 -3.83 -7.17 -21.76
N TYR A 461 -4.66 -7.68 -20.84
CA TYR A 461 -6.12 -7.59 -20.96
C TYR A 461 -6.58 -6.14 -20.88
N CYS A 462 -6.09 -5.39 -19.88
CA CYS A 462 -6.46 -3.99 -19.71
C CYS A 462 -6.07 -3.14 -20.94
N VAL A 463 -4.86 -3.31 -21.46
CA VAL A 463 -4.40 -2.59 -22.67
C VAL A 463 -5.21 -2.98 -23.89
N ALA A 464 -5.47 -4.27 -24.11
CA ALA A 464 -6.23 -4.72 -25.27
C ALA A 464 -7.69 -4.22 -25.23
N ILE A 465 -8.31 -4.16 -24.06
CA ILE A 465 -9.68 -3.63 -23.90
C ILE A 465 -9.70 -2.10 -23.99
N ARG A 466 -8.64 -1.42 -23.51
CA ARG A 466 -8.51 0.04 -23.57
C ARG A 466 -8.33 0.57 -24.99
N GLU A 467 -7.52 -0.13 -25.78
CA GLU A 467 -7.22 0.26 -27.17
C GLU A 467 -8.11 -0.47 -28.21
N GLY A 468 -8.86 -1.49 -27.78
CA GLY A 468 -9.82 -2.23 -28.60
C GLY A 468 -11.23 -1.65 -28.56
N GLY A 469 -12.21 -2.46 -28.99
CA GLY A 469 -13.61 -2.06 -29.03
C GLY A 469 -14.55 -3.12 -28.43
N VAL A 470 -15.80 -3.10 -28.92
CA VAL A 470 -16.85 -4.01 -28.44
C VAL A 470 -16.51 -5.49 -28.61
N HIS A 471 -15.70 -5.84 -29.61
CA HIS A 471 -15.31 -7.22 -29.87
C HIS A 471 -14.40 -7.77 -28.75
N GLU A 472 -13.32 -7.06 -28.45
CA GLU A 472 -12.38 -7.41 -27.38
C GLU A 472 -13.08 -7.45 -26.01
N TRP A 473 -13.94 -6.47 -25.73
CA TRP A 473 -14.70 -6.41 -24.49
C TRP A 473 -15.65 -7.60 -24.33
N ARG A 474 -16.43 -7.93 -25.37
CA ARG A 474 -17.36 -9.08 -25.34
C ARG A 474 -16.62 -10.40 -25.20
N PHE A 475 -15.46 -10.52 -25.85
CA PHE A 475 -14.61 -11.70 -25.70
C PHE A 475 -14.14 -11.87 -24.24
N ALA A 476 -13.56 -10.83 -23.64
CA ALA A 476 -13.12 -10.87 -22.24
C ALA A 476 -14.27 -11.22 -21.28
N TYR A 477 -15.45 -10.62 -21.49
CA TYR A 477 -16.63 -10.92 -20.68
C TYR A 477 -17.12 -12.37 -20.85
N LYS A 478 -17.08 -12.92 -22.08
CA LYS A 478 -17.36 -14.33 -22.32
C LYS A 478 -16.38 -15.23 -21.56
N GLN A 479 -15.09 -14.92 -21.62
CA GLN A 479 -14.06 -15.67 -20.89
C GLN A 479 -14.25 -15.60 -19.38
N TYR A 480 -14.73 -14.46 -18.85
CA TYR A 480 -15.08 -14.32 -17.44
C TYR A 480 -16.21 -15.27 -17.01
N LEU A 481 -17.23 -15.43 -17.86
CA LEU A 481 -18.35 -16.34 -17.59
C LEU A 481 -17.93 -17.82 -17.66
N GLU A 482 -16.99 -18.16 -18.55
CA GLU A 482 -16.58 -19.54 -18.83
C GLU A 482 -15.47 -20.04 -17.90
N THR A 483 -14.59 -19.17 -17.40
CA THR A 483 -13.44 -19.59 -16.59
C THR A 483 -13.84 -20.13 -15.21
N THR A 484 -13.12 -21.16 -14.77
CA THR A 484 -13.22 -21.74 -13.42
C THR A 484 -12.13 -21.24 -12.47
N SER A 485 -11.15 -20.48 -12.96
CA SER A 485 -10.09 -19.90 -12.13
C SER A 485 -10.59 -18.63 -11.44
N ALA A 486 -10.60 -18.64 -10.10
CA ALA A 486 -11.02 -17.49 -9.30
C ALA A 486 -10.11 -16.27 -9.54
N SER A 487 -8.79 -16.46 -9.63
CA SER A 487 -7.85 -15.38 -9.92
C SER A 487 -8.05 -14.80 -11.32
N GLU A 488 -8.30 -15.64 -12.33
CA GLU A 488 -8.59 -15.19 -13.70
C GLU A 488 -9.85 -14.32 -13.76
N LYS A 489 -10.90 -14.69 -12.99
CA LYS A 489 -12.12 -13.88 -12.91
C LYS A 489 -11.85 -12.47 -12.41
N GLU A 490 -11.03 -12.31 -11.38
CA GLU A 490 -10.70 -10.99 -10.83
C GLU A 490 -9.93 -10.13 -11.84
N VAL A 491 -8.96 -10.72 -12.55
CA VAL A 491 -8.18 -10.04 -13.59
C VAL A 491 -9.09 -9.58 -14.73
N LEU A 492 -10.01 -10.43 -15.18
CA LEU A 492 -10.96 -10.08 -16.24
C LEU A 492 -11.94 -8.98 -15.79
N LEU A 493 -12.46 -9.04 -14.56
CA LEU A 493 -13.33 -8.00 -14.01
C LEU A 493 -12.64 -6.63 -13.95
N ASN A 494 -11.37 -6.58 -13.59
CA ASN A 494 -10.58 -5.34 -13.61
C ASN A 494 -10.39 -4.86 -15.05
N ALA A 495 -10.01 -5.75 -15.97
CA ALA A 495 -9.72 -5.40 -17.35
C ALA A 495 -10.94 -4.87 -18.12
N LEU A 496 -12.16 -5.38 -17.85
CA LEU A 496 -13.40 -4.91 -18.46
C LEU A 496 -13.67 -3.42 -18.20
N GLY A 497 -13.18 -2.87 -17.09
CA GLY A 497 -13.26 -1.44 -16.76
C GLY A 497 -12.27 -0.56 -17.53
N CYS A 498 -11.28 -1.14 -18.22
CA CYS A 498 -10.25 -0.39 -18.94
C CYS A 498 -10.72 0.19 -20.29
N THR A 499 -11.91 -0.19 -20.78
CA THR A 499 -12.42 0.32 -22.06
C THR A 499 -12.60 1.84 -22.04
N ARG A 500 -12.39 2.50 -23.18
CA ARG A 500 -12.65 3.93 -23.35
C ARG A 500 -14.05 4.23 -23.87
N ASP A 501 -14.85 3.21 -24.21
CA ASP A 501 -16.21 3.36 -24.73
C ASP A 501 -17.20 3.65 -23.58
N PRO A 502 -17.80 4.85 -23.52
CA PRO A 502 -18.74 5.22 -22.47
C PRO A 502 -19.96 4.30 -22.37
N SER A 503 -20.43 3.77 -23.51
CA SER A 503 -21.60 2.89 -23.55
C SER A 503 -21.31 1.54 -22.91
N LEU A 504 -20.10 1.01 -23.09
CA LEU A 504 -19.65 -0.24 -22.46
C LEU A 504 -19.40 -0.05 -20.97
N LEU A 505 -18.83 1.08 -20.54
CA LEU A 505 -18.66 1.40 -19.12
C LEU A 505 -19.99 1.51 -18.40
N SER A 506 -20.97 2.22 -18.97
CA SER A 506 -22.32 2.33 -18.43
C SER A 506 -23.04 0.97 -18.39
N LYS A 507 -22.90 0.16 -19.44
CA LYS A 507 -23.42 -1.22 -19.46
C LYS A 507 -22.80 -2.05 -18.34
N TYR A 508 -21.48 -1.97 -18.16
CA TYR A 508 -20.76 -2.76 -17.17
C TYR A 508 -21.16 -2.40 -15.74
N LEU A 509 -21.34 -1.11 -15.44
CA LEU A 509 -21.86 -0.64 -14.15
C LEU A 509 -23.27 -1.19 -13.89
N ASN A 510 -24.17 -1.13 -14.87
CA ASN A 510 -25.53 -1.67 -14.73
C ASN A 510 -25.53 -3.16 -14.44
N MET A 511 -24.63 -3.94 -15.07
CA MET A 511 -24.51 -5.38 -14.82
C MET A 511 -24.24 -5.71 -13.35
N THR A 512 -23.57 -4.83 -12.58
CA THR A 512 -23.29 -5.06 -11.16
C THR A 512 -24.53 -5.14 -10.26
N LEU A 513 -25.70 -4.70 -10.75
CA LEU A 513 -26.97 -4.71 -10.01
C LEU A 513 -27.88 -5.91 -10.31
N TYR A 514 -27.44 -6.82 -11.20
CA TYR A 514 -28.24 -7.96 -11.64
C TYR A 514 -27.41 -9.24 -11.59
N MET A 515 -27.87 -10.25 -10.84
CA MET A 515 -27.15 -11.53 -10.72
C MET A 515 -27.14 -12.31 -12.05
N GLU A 516 -28.11 -12.05 -12.92
CA GLU A 516 -28.22 -12.61 -14.27
C GLU A 516 -27.05 -12.21 -15.18
N SER A 517 -26.29 -11.17 -14.81
CA SER A 517 -25.04 -10.81 -15.48
C SER A 517 -23.89 -11.77 -15.16
N GLY A 518 -24.04 -12.69 -14.21
CA GLY A 518 -22.95 -13.54 -13.74
C GLY A 518 -21.94 -12.83 -12.82
N ILE A 519 -22.01 -11.51 -12.65
CA ILE A 519 -21.22 -10.78 -11.66
C ILE A 519 -21.80 -11.04 -10.27
N ARG A 520 -21.04 -11.76 -9.43
CA ARG A 520 -21.43 -12.07 -8.05
C ARG A 520 -21.51 -10.78 -7.23
N LYS A 521 -22.41 -10.74 -6.22
CA LYS A 521 -22.59 -9.56 -5.36
C LYS A 521 -21.29 -9.10 -4.72
N GLN A 522 -20.45 -10.03 -4.25
CA GLN A 522 -19.15 -9.76 -3.65
C GLN A 522 -18.16 -9.05 -4.61
N ASP A 523 -18.35 -9.19 -5.93
CA ASP A 523 -17.49 -8.59 -6.96
C ASP A 523 -17.99 -7.23 -7.46
N GLY A 524 -19.17 -6.79 -7.03
CA GLY A 524 -19.76 -5.53 -7.48
C GLY A 524 -18.88 -4.30 -7.20
N ALA A 525 -18.23 -4.25 -6.03
CA ALA A 525 -17.28 -3.18 -5.71
C ALA A 525 -16.05 -3.20 -6.64
N ARG A 526 -15.53 -4.37 -7.01
CA ARG A 526 -14.37 -4.50 -7.90
C ARG A 526 -14.69 -4.01 -9.30
N ALA A 527 -15.81 -4.46 -9.88
CA ALA A 527 -16.28 -4.02 -11.19
C ALA A 527 -16.51 -2.50 -11.22
N PHE A 528 -17.15 -1.95 -10.17
CA PHE A 528 -17.35 -0.52 -10.03
C PHE A 528 -16.02 0.25 -9.93
N SER A 529 -15.09 -0.20 -9.07
CA SER A 529 -13.78 0.43 -8.90
C SER A 529 -12.95 0.42 -10.19
N ALA A 530 -13.07 -0.62 -11.01
CA ALA A 530 -12.41 -0.68 -12.31
C ALA A 530 -12.90 0.43 -13.27
N VAL A 531 -14.19 0.76 -13.24
CA VAL A 531 -14.77 1.87 -14.02
C VAL A 531 -14.45 3.22 -13.38
N ALA A 532 -14.54 3.33 -12.05
CA ALA A 532 -14.23 4.58 -11.33
C ALA A 532 -12.74 4.97 -11.42
N GLY A 533 -11.85 3.98 -11.53
CA GLY A 533 -10.41 4.15 -11.75
C GLY A 533 -10.01 4.41 -13.22
N ASN A 534 -10.98 4.60 -14.12
CA ASN A 534 -10.75 4.93 -15.52
C ASN A 534 -10.93 6.45 -15.74
N SER A 535 -10.02 7.09 -16.47
CA SER A 535 -10.05 8.55 -16.71
C SER A 535 -11.29 9.03 -17.47
N VAL A 536 -11.90 8.17 -18.29
CA VAL A 536 -13.20 8.39 -18.94
C VAL A 536 -14.34 7.92 -18.03
N GLY A 537 -14.15 6.78 -17.35
CA GLY A 537 -15.19 6.10 -16.58
C GLY A 537 -15.56 6.76 -15.25
N PHE A 538 -14.70 7.58 -14.64
CA PHE A 538 -14.99 8.10 -13.30
C PHE A 538 -16.25 8.98 -13.23
N GLU A 539 -16.49 9.86 -14.22
CA GLU A 539 -17.72 10.67 -14.27
C GLU A 539 -18.95 9.77 -14.42
N ILE A 540 -18.84 8.73 -15.26
CA ILE A 540 -19.91 7.76 -15.52
C ILE A 540 -20.21 6.95 -14.24
N ALA A 541 -19.17 6.52 -13.53
CA ALA A 541 -19.32 5.82 -12.25
C ALA A 541 -19.94 6.71 -11.18
N PHE A 542 -19.55 7.99 -11.12
CA PHE A 542 -20.11 8.93 -10.17
C PHE A 542 -21.59 9.23 -10.46
N ASP A 543 -21.96 9.47 -11.73
CA ASP A 543 -23.35 9.64 -12.14
C ASP A 543 -24.20 8.39 -11.84
N PHE A 544 -23.68 7.20 -12.18
CA PHE A 544 -24.32 5.92 -11.86
C PHE A 544 -24.55 5.75 -10.36
N LEU A 545 -23.54 6.02 -9.54
CA LEU A 545 -23.64 5.95 -8.09
C LEU A 545 -24.68 6.92 -7.55
N GLN A 546 -24.66 8.18 -8.01
CA GLN A 546 -25.61 9.20 -7.57
C GLN A 546 -27.05 8.86 -7.98
N SER A 547 -27.25 8.40 -9.20
CA SER A 547 -28.57 8.09 -9.76
C SER A 547 -29.18 6.84 -9.13
N ASN A 548 -28.36 5.82 -8.82
CA ASN A 548 -28.83 4.51 -8.37
C ASN A 548 -28.57 4.20 -6.89
N ILE A 549 -28.14 5.18 -6.08
CA ILE A 549 -27.73 4.95 -4.68
C ILE A 549 -28.74 4.16 -3.84
N GLU A 550 -30.04 4.41 -4.01
CA GLU A 550 -31.11 3.69 -3.30
C GLU A 550 -31.17 2.22 -3.71
N GLN A 551 -31.13 1.94 -5.02
CA GLN A 551 -31.12 0.58 -5.55
C GLN A 551 -29.84 -0.16 -5.15
N ILE A 552 -28.67 0.49 -5.26
CA ILE A 552 -27.37 -0.04 -4.83
C ILE A 552 -27.45 -0.41 -3.34
N SER A 553 -27.91 0.52 -2.49
CA SER A 553 -28.03 0.26 -1.05
C SER A 553 -28.99 -0.89 -0.74
N LYS A 554 -30.12 -1.00 -1.46
CA LYS A 554 -31.08 -2.09 -1.26
C LYS A 554 -30.54 -3.45 -1.74
N TYR A 555 -29.82 -3.47 -2.85
CA TYR A 555 -29.33 -4.70 -3.47
C TYR A 555 -28.15 -5.31 -2.72
N PHE A 556 -27.19 -4.49 -2.30
CA PHE A 556 -25.98 -4.92 -1.59
C PHE A 556 -26.16 -4.95 -0.06
N GLY A 557 -27.06 -4.15 0.49
CA GLY A 557 -27.19 -3.97 1.94
C GLY A 557 -25.90 -3.45 2.57
N ASP A 558 -25.65 -3.84 3.82
CA ASP A 558 -24.42 -3.48 4.57
C ASP A 558 -23.35 -4.59 4.55
N GLY A 559 -23.67 -5.79 4.05
CA GLY A 559 -22.92 -7.03 4.33
C GLY A 559 -21.47 -7.10 3.84
N PHE A 560 -21.02 -6.19 2.97
CA PHE A 560 -19.71 -6.24 2.31
C PHE A 560 -18.97 -4.88 2.21
N SER A 561 -19.50 -3.84 2.87
CA SER A 561 -19.00 -2.46 2.73
C SER A 561 -18.90 -1.98 1.28
N ILE A 562 -19.67 -2.57 0.36
CA ILE A 562 -19.58 -2.32 -1.09
C ILE A 562 -19.85 -0.85 -1.40
N LEU A 563 -20.93 -0.28 -0.82
CA LEU A 563 -21.25 1.12 -1.04
C LEU A 563 -20.14 2.05 -0.52
N SER A 564 -19.55 1.72 0.63
CA SER A 564 -18.39 2.47 1.18
C SER A 564 -17.19 2.41 0.24
N LYS A 565 -16.90 1.25 -0.37
CA LYS A 565 -15.83 1.09 -1.37
C LYS A 565 -16.12 1.88 -2.65
N MET A 566 -17.38 1.88 -3.12
CA MET A 566 -17.81 2.66 -4.28
C MET A 566 -17.64 4.17 -4.05
N VAL A 567 -18.03 4.66 -2.87
CA VAL A 567 -17.86 6.07 -2.47
C VAL A 567 -16.39 6.48 -2.45
N SER A 568 -15.50 5.66 -1.92
CA SER A 568 -14.07 5.97 -1.94
C SER A 568 -13.51 5.97 -3.37
N ALA A 569 -13.91 5.01 -4.21
CA ALA A 569 -13.37 4.83 -5.56
C ALA A 569 -13.64 6.04 -6.48
N VAL A 570 -14.82 6.66 -6.40
CA VAL A 570 -15.16 7.82 -7.26
C VAL A 570 -14.33 9.08 -6.97
N THR A 571 -13.68 9.16 -5.80
CA THR A 571 -12.89 10.34 -5.43
C THR A 571 -11.49 10.38 -6.05
N THR A 572 -11.06 9.30 -6.71
CA THR A 572 -9.70 9.15 -7.28
C THR A 572 -9.27 10.31 -8.18
N TYR A 573 -10.19 10.82 -9.02
CA TYR A 573 -9.93 11.91 -9.97
C TYR A 573 -10.50 13.27 -9.52
N MET A 574 -11.11 13.33 -8.34
CA MET A 574 -11.75 14.53 -7.84
C MET A 574 -10.72 15.49 -7.24
N ASN A 575 -10.22 16.42 -8.07
CA ASN A 575 -9.19 17.39 -7.68
C ASN A 575 -9.53 18.87 -7.99
N LYS A 576 -10.81 19.21 -8.21
CA LYS A 576 -11.29 20.56 -8.57
C LYS A 576 -12.47 20.94 -7.67
N GLU A 577 -12.69 22.22 -7.43
CA GLU A 577 -13.76 22.67 -6.53
C GLU A 577 -15.16 22.18 -6.96
N HIS A 578 -15.49 22.23 -8.25
CA HIS A 578 -16.79 21.73 -8.69
C HIS A 578 -17.00 20.23 -8.37
N HIS A 579 -15.93 19.42 -8.28
CA HIS A 579 -16.03 18.03 -7.84
C HIS A 579 -16.41 17.94 -6.35
N LEU A 580 -15.84 18.79 -5.48
CA LEU A 580 -16.22 18.84 -4.07
C LEU A 580 -17.70 19.24 -3.91
N ASN A 581 -18.14 20.26 -4.64
CA ASN A 581 -19.54 20.69 -4.66
C ASN A 581 -20.50 19.59 -5.16
N GLN A 582 -20.09 18.80 -6.16
CA GLN A 582 -20.83 17.61 -6.62
C GLN A 582 -20.90 16.55 -5.51
N PHE A 583 -19.77 16.26 -4.86
CA PHE A 583 -19.69 15.28 -3.79
C PHE A 583 -20.53 15.69 -2.57
N GLU A 584 -20.54 16.97 -2.18
CA GLU A 584 -21.39 17.48 -1.10
C GLU A 584 -22.88 17.31 -1.38
N ARG A 585 -23.32 17.50 -2.63
CA ARG A 585 -24.70 17.22 -3.05
C ARG A 585 -25.04 15.74 -2.95
N PHE A 586 -24.10 14.86 -3.33
CA PHE A 586 -24.23 13.42 -3.15
C PHE A 586 -24.38 13.06 -1.66
N ILE A 587 -23.54 13.64 -0.79
CA ILE A 587 -23.61 13.45 0.68
C ILE A 587 -24.97 13.88 1.22
N ALA A 588 -25.47 15.05 0.79
CA ALA A 588 -26.79 15.53 1.20
C ALA A 588 -27.90 14.56 0.79
N LYS A 589 -27.83 13.97 -0.41
CA LYS A 589 -28.77 12.92 -0.86
C LYS A 589 -28.67 11.67 0.02
N ALA A 590 -27.46 11.17 0.27
CA ALA A 590 -27.24 9.99 1.11
C ALA A 590 -27.77 10.18 2.55
N ARG A 591 -27.58 11.38 3.13
CA ARG A 591 -28.13 11.73 4.45
C ARG A 591 -29.66 11.72 4.48
N LYS A 592 -30.32 12.25 3.43
CA LYS A 592 -31.79 12.20 3.31
C LYS A 592 -32.32 10.77 3.26
N LEU A 593 -31.53 9.84 2.72
CA LEU A 593 -31.83 8.41 2.64
C LEU A 593 -31.42 7.62 3.89
N ASN A 594 -30.90 8.29 4.93
CA ASN A 594 -30.45 7.70 6.18
C ASN A 594 -29.40 6.58 6.01
N LEU A 595 -28.49 6.75 5.03
CA LEU A 595 -27.41 5.80 4.75
C LEU A 595 -26.24 5.96 5.72
N LYS A 596 -26.46 5.62 6.99
CA LYS A 596 -25.44 5.77 8.05
C LYS A 596 -24.20 4.91 7.83
N GLN A 597 -24.33 3.79 7.12
CA GLN A 597 -23.24 2.85 6.88
C GLN A 597 -22.08 3.41 6.05
N ILE A 598 -22.29 4.52 5.32
CA ILE A 598 -21.24 5.17 4.52
C ILE A 598 -20.67 6.44 5.17
N GLU A 599 -21.10 6.81 6.37
CA GLU A 599 -20.71 8.08 7.00
C GLU A 599 -19.19 8.19 7.19
N SER A 600 -18.54 7.10 7.61
CA SER A 600 -17.08 7.03 7.74
C SER A 600 -16.40 7.21 6.38
N SER A 601 -16.80 6.42 5.37
CA SER A 601 -16.23 6.50 4.01
C SER A 601 -16.43 7.88 3.39
N VAL A 602 -17.59 8.51 3.59
CA VAL A 602 -17.86 9.88 3.15
C VAL A 602 -16.89 10.87 3.79
N LYS A 603 -16.66 10.79 5.11
CA LYS A 603 -15.72 11.68 5.80
C LYS A 603 -14.30 11.54 5.24
N LEU A 604 -13.80 10.30 5.11
CA LEU A 604 -12.49 10.00 4.52
C LEU A 604 -12.38 10.54 3.09
N SER A 605 -13.42 10.29 2.30
CA SER A 605 -13.50 10.68 0.88
C SER A 605 -13.54 12.20 0.71
N THR A 606 -14.26 12.92 1.57
CA THR A 606 -14.28 14.39 1.56
C THR A 606 -12.90 14.97 1.84
N GLU A 607 -12.18 14.46 2.85
CA GLU A 607 -10.82 14.95 3.13
C GLU A 607 -9.85 14.58 2.01
N HIS A 608 -9.98 13.40 1.41
CA HIS A 608 -9.21 13.04 0.21
C HIS A 608 -9.43 14.03 -0.96
N VAL A 609 -10.67 14.39 -1.27
CA VAL A 609 -10.98 15.38 -2.32
C VAL A 609 -10.40 16.75 -1.99
N LYS A 610 -10.51 17.20 -0.73
CA LYS A 610 -9.92 18.48 -0.29
C LYS A 610 -8.39 18.48 -0.42
N ASN A 611 -7.73 17.40 -0.03
CA ASN A 611 -6.28 17.24 -0.17
C ASN A 611 -5.86 17.29 -1.64
N ASN A 612 -6.61 16.67 -2.54
CA ASN A 612 -6.35 16.72 -3.97
C ASN A 612 -6.55 18.13 -4.56
N ILE A 613 -7.59 18.84 -4.15
CA ILE A 613 -7.82 20.24 -4.55
C ILE A 613 -6.68 21.14 -4.05
N PHE A 614 -6.25 20.95 -2.80
CA PHE A 614 -5.16 21.70 -2.21
C PHE A 614 -3.85 21.45 -2.94
N TRP A 615 -3.50 20.17 -3.18
CA TRP A 615 -2.32 19.81 -3.97
C TRP A 615 -2.36 20.46 -5.35
N ARG A 616 -3.52 20.45 -6.00
CA ARG A 616 -3.68 21.04 -7.32
C ARG A 616 -3.43 22.54 -7.31
N SER A 617 -3.93 23.28 -6.32
CA SER A 617 -3.83 24.74 -6.30
C SER A 617 -2.39 25.24 -6.08
N ARG A 618 -1.50 24.40 -5.54
CA ARG A 618 -0.15 24.82 -5.15
C ARG A 618 0.99 24.05 -5.82
N SER A 619 0.88 22.72 -5.92
CA SER A 619 1.96 21.87 -6.41
C SER A 619 1.89 21.61 -7.92
N TYR A 620 0.70 21.64 -8.52
CA TYR A 620 0.50 21.31 -9.94
C TYR A 620 1.35 22.18 -10.88
N TYR A 621 1.28 23.51 -10.75
CA TYR A 621 1.98 24.42 -11.67
C TYR A 621 3.50 24.38 -11.51
N GLN A 622 3.98 24.16 -10.28
CA GLN A 622 5.40 23.97 -10.02
C GLN A 622 5.90 22.68 -10.67
N LEU A 623 5.18 21.57 -10.48
CA LEU A 623 5.49 20.29 -11.11
C LEU A 623 5.47 20.40 -12.65
N GLN A 624 4.46 21.07 -13.21
CA GLN A 624 4.38 21.32 -14.65
C GLN A 624 5.65 22.01 -15.17
N GLY A 625 6.07 23.11 -14.55
CA GLY A 625 7.28 23.83 -14.96
C GLY A 625 8.55 22.97 -14.89
N PHE A 626 8.67 22.13 -13.87
CA PHE A 626 9.80 21.19 -13.77
C PHE A 626 9.78 20.11 -14.84
N LEU A 627 8.61 19.57 -15.17
CA LEU A 627 8.48 18.56 -16.22
C LEU A 627 8.82 19.14 -17.60
N GLU A 628 8.30 20.33 -17.92
CA GLU A 628 8.61 21.03 -19.18
C GLU A 628 10.10 21.34 -19.30
N LYS A 629 10.72 21.80 -18.21
CA LYS A 629 12.17 22.02 -18.14
C LYS A 629 12.96 20.73 -18.36
N LEU A 630 12.59 19.63 -17.71
CA LEU A 630 13.26 18.35 -17.88
C LEU A 630 13.17 17.83 -19.32
N VAL A 631 12.00 17.95 -19.95
CA VAL A 631 11.83 17.56 -21.37
C VAL A 631 12.77 18.35 -22.27
N SER A 632 12.91 19.66 -22.02
CA SER A 632 13.85 20.52 -22.76
C SER A 632 15.32 20.17 -22.47
N ASP A 633 15.72 20.15 -21.20
CA ASP A 633 17.12 19.97 -20.78
C ASP A 633 17.68 18.59 -21.19
N MET A 634 16.83 17.56 -21.20
CA MET A 634 17.19 16.20 -21.58
C MET A 634 16.93 15.88 -23.06
N ASN A 635 16.46 16.84 -23.86
CA ASN A 635 16.10 16.66 -25.28
C ASN A 635 15.18 15.44 -25.52
N LEU A 636 14.09 15.33 -24.76
CA LEU A 636 13.19 14.16 -24.80
C LEU A 636 12.05 14.25 -25.83
N ASN A 637 12.02 15.31 -26.64
CA ASN A 637 10.96 15.54 -27.64
C ASN A 637 10.95 14.51 -28.78
#